data_AF-F9PCF1-F1
#
_entry.id   AF-F9PCF1-F1
#
_cell.length_a   1.000
_cell.length_b   1.000
_cell.length_c   1.000
_cell.angle_alpha   90.00
_cell.angle_beta   90.00
_cell.angle_gamma   90.00
#
_symmetry.space_group_name_H-M   'P 1'
#
loop_
_entity.id
_entity.type
_entity.pdbx_description
1 polymer ?
#
loop_
_entity_poly.entity_id
_entity_poly.type
_entity_poly.pdbx_seq_one_letter_code
_entity_poly.pdbx_strand_id
1 'polypeptide(L)'
;MNNKDYWTQRKANLIYEQMDKAEKQADKFDDIYRQSKAYLDKQINKVFDKFQRDYGLSERDARHVLKNMKDQKDLNELRKVLEARPDDPNIQRLLADLDSPAYAYRMKRLERLSADLDLMRNSIYLSEKKGSDAFYSDLMKDSYYKATFDLQQQTGLAYSFSDLPETEIKRLQGLKWTGEAYSDRIWSNTGALASSVKDELLVSLMTGRSVRDTSQAIAERFEVGQNKARRLIRTESAFFHNQMELLSYEDAEITKYKFVAVLDKRTSQICQEHDNKVYNTAEAVPGVNYPPLHPWCRSTTIAHDDDIDYSKLERRARNPETGKVEYVPADMSYKEWYDKYVADKDVVKIDFSKLTSEEINNLDFDDLMKYYEWVEEQEKLKTKQKQFQAEAERRLLEERESKVSKTRRDLVSRIEERLRTTNFVDAFGEQHTQGLLRELRFFPNDDFVNSVYGSIDKLSFARIRKTESHVSATKVYLSKSDFVYNKNLNQKAYSIVLHELTHGVDNIASYFGAPELGAKAFSSQYDLYKVIKDDLDNYIFGDMKLKRGASTEEKIAFFNLRQAKVRDFKSELYELAKKLNPEIHPEANAEVTAFASDMMSSFRGAEYGSQVFGHEDSYWKDKSNRGMEFLAEYTQAQMTPEIKAFYDKVFPNSVKIYNKIFEDISKLKLENKKPIVW
;
A
#
# COMPACT_ATOMS: atom_id res chain seq x y z
N MET A 1 -49.81 31.99 11.47
CA MET A 1 -49.01 32.10 10.23
C MET A 1 -49.92 32.68 9.17
N ASN A 2 -49.49 33.75 8.51
CA ASN A 2 -50.20 34.29 7.36
C ASN A 2 -50.12 33.28 6.21
N ASN A 3 -51.15 33.16 5.37
CA ASN A 3 -51.24 32.12 4.33
C ASN A 3 -49.98 32.16 3.41
N LYS A 4 -49.47 33.36 3.14
CA LYS A 4 -48.28 33.63 2.32
C LYS A 4 -46.97 33.06 2.88
N ASP A 5 -46.73 33.15 4.20
CA ASP A 5 -45.49 32.66 4.84
C ASP A 5 -45.44 31.12 4.80
N TYR A 6 -46.59 30.46 4.96
CA TYR A 6 -46.71 29.00 4.89
C TYR A 6 -46.34 28.45 3.50
N TRP A 7 -46.86 29.05 2.42
CA TRP A 7 -46.56 28.60 1.05
C TRP A 7 -45.12 28.90 0.63
N THR A 8 -44.57 30.00 1.13
CA THR A 8 -43.16 30.38 0.94
C THR A 8 -42.21 29.36 1.54
N GLN A 9 -42.47 28.96 2.80
CA GLN A 9 -41.74 27.87 3.46
C GLN A 9 -41.91 26.53 2.74
N ARG A 10 -43.11 26.25 2.24
CA ARG A 10 -43.43 25.00 1.54
C ARG A 10 -42.67 24.86 0.22
N LYS A 11 -42.67 25.90 -0.64
CA LYS A 11 -41.91 25.87 -1.91
C LYS A 11 -40.41 25.68 -1.68
N ALA A 12 -39.86 26.35 -0.66
CA ALA A 12 -38.45 26.20 -0.33
C ALA A 12 -38.12 24.80 0.24
N ASN A 13 -39.08 24.10 0.84
CA ASN A 13 -38.92 22.75 1.38
C ASN A 13 -39.06 21.63 0.33
N LEU A 14 -39.80 21.87 -0.75
CA LEU A 14 -40.18 20.86 -1.74
C LEU A 14 -38.96 20.12 -2.31
N ILE A 15 -37.92 20.86 -2.72
CA ILE A 15 -36.73 20.25 -3.31
C ILE A 15 -36.00 19.29 -2.36
N TYR A 16 -35.95 19.62 -1.07
CA TYR A 16 -35.32 18.77 -0.07
C TYR A 16 -36.16 17.54 0.23
N GLU A 17 -37.49 17.68 0.23
CA GLU A 17 -38.41 16.57 0.39
C GLU A 17 -38.25 15.56 -0.75
N GLN A 18 -38.12 16.04 -2.00
CA GLN A 18 -37.86 15.17 -3.15
C GLN A 18 -36.47 14.54 -3.11
N MET A 19 -35.44 15.29 -2.68
CA MET A 19 -34.10 14.74 -2.49
C MET A 19 -34.04 13.68 -1.39
N ASP A 20 -34.78 13.85 -0.29
CA ASP A 20 -34.89 12.86 0.79
C ASP A 20 -35.57 11.57 0.32
N LYS A 21 -36.64 11.68 -0.49
CA LYS A 21 -37.26 10.53 -1.15
C LYS A 21 -36.27 9.80 -2.05
N ALA A 22 -35.45 10.53 -2.82
CA ALA A 22 -34.42 9.95 -3.67
C ALA A 22 -33.31 9.25 -2.84
N GLU A 23 -32.89 9.81 -1.71
CA GLU A 23 -31.92 9.16 -0.81
C GLU A 23 -32.47 7.88 -0.21
N LYS A 24 -33.73 7.88 0.26
CA LYS A 24 -34.38 6.67 0.78
C LYS A 24 -34.46 5.56 -0.27
N GLN A 25 -34.63 5.92 -1.54
CA GLN A 25 -34.57 4.94 -2.62
C GLN A 25 -33.14 4.48 -2.91
N ALA A 26 -32.17 5.39 -2.87
CA ALA A 26 -30.76 5.05 -2.99
C ALA A 26 -30.29 4.08 -1.88
N ASP A 27 -30.74 4.27 -0.64
CA ASP A 27 -30.39 3.39 0.48
C ASP A 27 -30.84 1.93 0.25
N LYS A 28 -31.96 1.72 -0.46
CA LYS A 28 -32.40 0.38 -0.88
C LYS A 28 -31.46 -0.23 -1.93
N PHE A 29 -30.98 0.58 -2.87
CA PHE A 29 -29.99 0.14 -3.85
C PHE A 29 -28.67 -0.19 -3.16
N ASP A 30 -28.21 0.66 -2.25
CA ASP A 30 -27.01 0.41 -1.46
C ASP A 30 -27.05 -0.93 -0.71
N ASP A 31 -28.23 -1.32 -0.20
CA ASP A 31 -28.41 -2.62 0.42
C ASP A 31 -28.25 -3.79 -0.57
N ILE A 32 -28.76 -3.63 -1.79
CA ILE A 32 -28.60 -4.63 -2.87
C ILE A 32 -27.11 -4.81 -3.22
N TYR A 33 -26.34 -3.73 -3.35
CA TYR A 33 -24.89 -3.80 -3.59
C TYR A 33 -24.17 -4.47 -2.42
N ARG A 34 -24.51 -4.10 -1.18
CA ARG A 34 -23.92 -4.69 0.03
C ARG A 34 -24.18 -6.19 0.15
N GLN A 35 -25.42 -6.63 -0.08
CA GLN A 35 -25.77 -8.05 -0.06
C GLN A 35 -25.05 -8.83 -1.17
N SER A 36 -24.97 -8.25 -2.37
CA SER A 36 -24.27 -8.82 -3.52
C SER A 36 -22.77 -8.99 -3.25
N LYS A 37 -22.12 -7.96 -2.69
CA LYS A 37 -20.72 -8.01 -2.24
C LYS A 37 -20.51 -9.11 -1.20
N ALA A 38 -21.35 -9.15 -0.16
CA ALA A 38 -21.23 -10.15 0.91
C ALA A 38 -21.40 -11.60 0.41
N TYR A 39 -22.26 -11.81 -0.59
CA TYR A 39 -22.35 -13.11 -1.27
C TYR A 39 -21.05 -13.44 -2.01
N LEU A 40 -20.52 -12.48 -2.76
CA LEU A 40 -19.33 -12.67 -3.58
C LEU A 40 -18.08 -12.94 -2.71
N ASP A 41 -17.89 -12.19 -1.62
CA ASP A 41 -16.81 -12.40 -0.66
C ASP A 41 -16.77 -13.84 -0.13
N LYS A 42 -17.95 -14.41 0.16
CA LYS A 42 -18.07 -15.83 0.57
C LYS A 42 -17.64 -16.80 -0.54
N GLN A 43 -17.84 -16.45 -1.81
CA GLN A 43 -17.43 -17.30 -2.94
C GLN A 43 -15.94 -17.17 -3.26
N ILE A 44 -15.38 -15.97 -3.13
CA ILE A 44 -13.94 -15.68 -3.32
C ILE A 44 -13.10 -16.51 -2.37
N ASN A 45 -13.46 -16.54 -1.07
CA ASN A 45 -12.74 -17.34 -0.07
C ASN A 45 -12.59 -18.80 -0.50
N LYS A 46 -13.65 -19.39 -1.06
CA LYS A 46 -13.66 -20.79 -1.51
C LYS A 46 -12.86 -21.04 -2.79
N VAL A 47 -12.47 -19.99 -3.53
CA VAL A 47 -11.61 -20.08 -4.72
C VAL A 47 -10.14 -19.86 -4.35
N PHE A 48 -9.87 -18.82 -3.55
CA PHE A 48 -8.52 -18.31 -3.34
C PHE A 48 -7.85 -18.67 -2.00
N ASP A 49 -8.54 -19.32 -1.04
CA ASP A 49 -7.98 -19.70 0.28
C ASP A 49 -6.63 -20.43 0.21
N LYS A 50 -6.41 -21.23 -0.84
CA LYS A 50 -5.21 -22.04 -1.07
C LYS A 50 -4.50 -21.67 -2.38
N PHE A 51 -4.78 -20.49 -2.91
CA PHE A 51 -4.23 -20.00 -4.18
C PHE A 51 -3.18 -18.89 -4.00
N GLN A 52 -2.93 -18.50 -2.74
CA GLN A 52 -1.81 -17.63 -2.41
C GLN A 52 -0.49 -18.34 -2.69
N ARG A 53 0.37 -17.69 -3.47
CA ARG A 53 1.65 -18.24 -3.92
C ARG A 53 2.72 -17.16 -3.88
N ASP A 54 3.96 -17.60 -3.69
CA ASP A 54 5.14 -16.71 -3.66
C ASP A 54 5.69 -16.39 -5.06
N TYR A 55 4.99 -16.81 -6.11
CA TYR A 55 5.30 -16.54 -7.51
C TYR A 55 4.02 -16.16 -8.25
N GLY A 56 4.18 -15.38 -9.30
CA GLY A 56 3.10 -14.82 -10.10
C GLY A 56 3.60 -13.60 -10.85
N LEU A 57 2.72 -13.01 -11.65
CA LEU A 57 3.01 -11.74 -12.30
C LEU A 57 2.98 -10.60 -11.28
N SER A 58 3.71 -9.51 -11.57
CA SER A 58 3.46 -8.26 -10.86
C SER A 58 2.04 -7.78 -11.19
N GLU A 59 1.43 -6.98 -10.33
CA GLU A 59 0.09 -6.43 -10.61
C GLU A 59 0.09 -5.60 -11.90
N ARG A 60 1.18 -4.88 -12.19
CA ARG A 60 1.38 -4.14 -13.43
C ARG A 60 1.35 -5.08 -14.64
N ASP A 61 2.07 -6.18 -14.58
CA ASP A 61 2.16 -7.14 -15.69
C ASP A 61 0.84 -7.90 -15.87
N ALA A 62 0.17 -8.26 -14.77
CA ALA A 62 -1.17 -8.84 -14.80
C ALA A 62 -2.18 -7.90 -15.46
N ARG A 63 -2.17 -6.61 -15.13
CA ARG A 63 -3.01 -5.59 -15.79
C ARG A 63 -2.64 -5.42 -17.27
N HIS A 64 -1.36 -5.56 -17.63
CA HIS A 64 -0.94 -5.57 -19.04
C HIS A 64 -1.43 -6.81 -19.78
N VAL A 65 -1.47 -7.99 -19.14
CA VAL A 65 -2.08 -9.20 -19.71
C VAL A 65 -3.56 -8.96 -19.97
N LEU A 66 -4.33 -8.43 -19.00
CA LEU A 66 -5.75 -8.12 -19.19
C LEU A 66 -6.01 -7.20 -20.38
N LYS A 67 -5.19 -6.17 -20.56
CA LYS A 67 -5.33 -5.22 -21.69
C LYS A 67 -5.18 -5.91 -23.06
N ASN A 68 -4.47 -7.02 -23.12
CA ASN A 68 -4.23 -7.78 -24.35
C ASN A 68 -5.25 -8.89 -24.60
N MET A 69 -6.21 -9.12 -23.69
CA MET A 69 -7.33 -10.04 -23.89
C MET A 69 -8.38 -9.35 -24.77
N LYS A 70 -8.52 -9.77 -26.03
CA LYS A 70 -9.29 -9.03 -27.05
C LYS A 70 -10.80 -9.30 -27.01
N ASP A 71 -11.21 -10.51 -26.61
CA ASP A 71 -12.59 -10.98 -26.82
C ASP A 71 -13.36 -11.23 -25.51
N GLN A 72 -12.86 -12.09 -24.62
CA GLN A 72 -13.54 -12.50 -23.40
C GLN A 72 -12.59 -12.50 -22.20
N LYS A 73 -13.08 -12.01 -21.05
CA LYS A 73 -12.36 -12.04 -19.77
C LYS A 73 -12.55 -13.38 -19.06
N ASP A 74 -12.14 -14.46 -19.73
CA ASP A 74 -12.23 -15.82 -19.23
C ASP A 74 -10.86 -16.51 -19.15
N LEU A 75 -10.86 -17.74 -18.63
CA LEU A 75 -9.64 -18.52 -18.43
C LEU A 75 -9.02 -18.99 -19.76
N ASN A 76 -9.81 -19.24 -20.79
CA ASN A 76 -9.32 -19.72 -22.07
C ASN A 76 -8.54 -18.62 -22.80
N GLU A 77 -9.09 -17.41 -22.82
CA GLU A 77 -8.41 -16.27 -23.42
C GLU A 77 -7.19 -15.85 -22.59
N LEU A 78 -7.30 -15.90 -21.26
CA LEU A 78 -6.15 -15.66 -20.39
C LEU A 78 -5.01 -16.63 -20.74
N ARG A 79 -5.33 -17.91 -20.89
CA ARG A 79 -4.36 -18.95 -21.25
C ARG A 79 -3.65 -18.61 -22.55
N LYS A 80 -4.37 -18.26 -23.62
CA LYS A 80 -3.75 -17.89 -24.91
C LYS A 80 -2.79 -16.72 -24.78
N VAL A 81 -3.17 -15.67 -24.03
CA VAL A 81 -2.32 -14.49 -23.85
C VAL A 81 -1.08 -14.82 -23.03
N LEU A 82 -1.18 -15.75 -22.08
CA LEU A 82 -0.04 -16.25 -21.31
C LEU A 82 0.88 -17.13 -22.16
N GLU A 83 0.34 -18.07 -22.95
CA GLU A 83 1.11 -18.93 -23.86
C GLU A 83 1.90 -18.15 -24.91
N ALA A 84 1.42 -16.96 -25.29
CA ALA A 84 2.13 -16.04 -26.19
C ALA A 84 3.39 -15.39 -25.57
N ARG A 85 3.70 -15.67 -24.31
CA ARG A 85 4.90 -15.17 -23.60
C ARG A 85 5.72 -16.34 -23.02
N PRO A 86 6.31 -17.19 -23.88
CA PRO A 86 6.93 -18.44 -23.45
C PRO A 86 8.17 -18.23 -22.56
N ASP A 87 8.85 -17.10 -22.71
CA ASP A 87 10.15 -16.84 -22.07
C ASP A 87 10.08 -16.41 -20.60
N ASP A 88 8.88 -16.19 -20.04
CA ASP A 88 8.71 -15.81 -18.63
C ASP A 88 8.51 -17.05 -17.73
N PRO A 89 9.46 -17.37 -16.83
CA PRO A 89 9.36 -18.54 -15.96
C PRO A 89 8.16 -18.53 -15.00
N ASN A 90 7.69 -17.34 -14.58
CA ASN A 90 6.50 -17.24 -13.74
C ASN A 90 5.23 -17.53 -14.55
N ILE A 91 5.19 -17.14 -15.82
CA ILE A 91 4.10 -17.50 -16.73
C ILE A 91 4.09 -19.02 -16.97
N GLN A 92 5.25 -19.65 -17.18
CA GLN A 92 5.33 -21.11 -17.34
C GLN A 92 4.82 -21.86 -16.11
N ARG A 93 5.19 -21.41 -14.91
CA ARG A 93 4.66 -21.98 -13.67
C ARG A 93 3.16 -21.74 -13.50
N LEU A 94 2.67 -20.56 -13.86
CA LEU A 94 1.25 -20.26 -13.83
C LEU A 94 0.47 -21.17 -14.80
N LEU A 95 0.96 -21.36 -16.02
CA LEU A 95 0.35 -22.28 -16.99
C LEU A 95 0.34 -23.72 -16.46
N ALA A 96 1.46 -24.18 -15.88
CA ALA A 96 1.54 -25.49 -15.24
C ALA A 96 0.53 -25.65 -14.08
N ASP A 97 0.30 -24.60 -13.29
CA ASP A 97 -0.74 -24.61 -12.26
C ASP A 97 -2.14 -24.69 -12.85
N LEU A 98 -2.41 -23.95 -13.93
CA LEU A 98 -3.70 -24.00 -14.63
C LEU A 98 -3.99 -25.40 -15.18
N ASP A 99 -2.95 -26.13 -15.61
CA ASP A 99 -3.01 -27.51 -16.10
C ASP A 99 -3.02 -28.57 -14.99
N SER A 100 -2.69 -28.20 -13.76
CA SER A 100 -2.54 -29.15 -12.68
C SER A 100 -3.90 -29.71 -12.22
N PRO A 101 -4.02 -31.05 -12.06
CA PRO A 101 -5.21 -31.66 -11.44
C PRO A 101 -5.54 -31.10 -10.05
N ALA A 102 -4.54 -30.61 -9.31
CA ALA A 102 -4.72 -30.01 -8.00
C ALA A 102 -5.51 -28.69 -8.05
N TYR A 103 -5.49 -27.98 -9.19
CA TYR A 103 -6.16 -26.70 -9.39
C TYR A 103 -7.37 -26.77 -10.31
N ALA A 104 -7.58 -27.86 -11.05
CA ALA A 104 -8.73 -28.05 -11.95
C ALA A 104 -10.10 -27.74 -11.29
N TYR A 105 -10.32 -28.21 -10.06
CA TYR A 105 -11.55 -27.90 -9.31
C TYR A 105 -11.73 -26.40 -9.03
N ARG A 106 -10.63 -25.68 -8.77
CA ARG A 106 -10.64 -24.24 -8.49
C ARG A 106 -10.84 -23.43 -9.76
N MET A 107 -10.27 -23.84 -10.88
CA MET A 107 -10.51 -23.19 -12.18
C MET A 107 -11.98 -23.29 -12.58
N LYS A 108 -12.56 -24.50 -12.45
CA LYS A 108 -14.01 -24.68 -12.64
C LYS A 108 -14.85 -23.83 -11.69
N ARG A 109 -14.39 -23.60 -10.47
CA ARG A 109 -15.06 -22.74 -9.49
C ARG A 109 -14.95 -21.26 -9.86
N LEU A 110 -13.81 -20.83 -10.38
CA LEU A 110 -13.58 -19.48 -10.87
C LEU A 110 -14.42 -19.17 -12.12
N GLU A 111 -14.54 -20.14 -13.05
CA GLU A 111 -15.45 -20.02 -14.20
C GLU A 111 -16.91 -19.89 -13.77
N ARG A 112 -17.36 -20.71 -12.81
CA ARG A 112 -18.70 -20.58 -12.21
C ARG A 112 -18.89 -19.23 -11.55
N LEU A 113 -17.89 -18.74 -10.80
CA LEU A 113 -17.94 -17.43 -10.18
C LEU A 113 -18.07 -16.31 -11.22
N SER A 114 -17.39 -16.45 -12.37
CA SER A 114 -17.53 -15.52 -13.50
C SER A 114 -18.95 -15.51 -14.08
N ALA A 115 -19.58 -16.69 -14.22
CA ALA A 115 -20.98 -16.79 -14.63
C ALA A 115 -21.96 -16.25 -13.57
N ASP A 116 -21.69 -16.50 -12.29
CA ASP A 116 -22.47 -15.97 -11.17
C ASP A 116 -22.43 -14.43 -11.15
N LEU A 117 -21.32 -13.81 -11.58
CA LEU A 117 -21.22 -12.36 -11.74
C LEU A 117 -22.13 -11.81 -12.84
N ASP A 118 -22.33 -12.54 -13.94
CA ASP A 118 -23.28 -12.14 -14.99
C ASP A 118 -24.73 -12.27 -14.52
N LEU A 119 -25.04 -13.30 -13.73
CA LEU A 119 -26.34 -13.43 -13.07
C LEU A 119 -26.56 -12.31 -12.05
N MET A 120 -25.54 -12.00 -11.25
CA MET A 120 -25.57 -10.92 -10.27
C MET A 120 -25.79 -9.57 -10.95
N ARG A 121 -25.09 -9.29 -12.04
CA ARG A 121 -25.32 -8.10 -12.89
C ARG A 121 -26.79 -7.98 -13.25
N ASN A 122 -27.38 -9.03 -13.81
CA ASN A 122 -28.79 -9.03 -14.23
C ASN A 122 -29.72 -8.81 -13.03
N SER A 123 -29.44 -9.46 -11.90
CA SER A 123 -30.23 -9.31 -10.67
C SER A 123 -30.19 -7.87 -10.14
N ILE A 124 -29.01 -7.26 -10.06
CA ILE A 124 -28.86 -5.87 -9.61
C ILE A 124 -29.57 -4.93 -10.59
N TYR A 125 -29.34 -5.11 -11.91
CA TYR A 125 -29.99 -4.31 -12.95
C TYR A 125 -31.52 -4.35 -12.85
N LEU A 126 -32.10 -5.55 -12.77
CA LEU A 126 -33.55 -5.71 -12.67
C LEU A 126 -34.11 -5.09 -11.39
N SER A 127 -33.39 -5.22 -10.28
CA SER A 127 -33.79 -4.65 -8.99
C SER A 127 -33.75 -3.13 -9.00
N GLU A 128 -32.64 -2.55 -9.48
CA GLU A 128 -32.50 -1.09 -9.65
C GLU A 128 -33.53 -0.56 -10.63
N LYS A 129 -33.65 -1.15 -11.81
CA LYS A 129 -34.60 -0.68 -12.83
C LYS A 129 -36.03 -0.74 -12.32
N LYS A 130 -36.46 -1.86 -11.73
CA LYS A 130 -37.83 -1.99 -11.19
C LYS A 130 -38.08 -0.99 -10.06
N GLY A 131 -37.09 -0.81 -9.17
CA GLY A 131 -37.16 0.15 -8.08
C GLY A 131 -37.25 1.59 -8.59
N SER A 132 -36.44 1.93 -9.59
CA SER A 132 -36.43 3.22 -10.27
C SER A 132 -37.73 3.49 -11.02
N ASP A 133 -38.23 2.54 -11.83
CA ASP A 133 -39.48 2.68 -12.58
C ASP A 133 -40.64 3.06 -11.64
N ALA A 134 -40.83 2.27 -10.57
CA ALA A 134 -41.90 2.50 -9.60
C ALA A 134 -41.71 3.84 -8.87
N PHE A 135 -40.48 4.10 -8.39
CA PHE A 135 -40.17 5.32 -7.66
C PHE A 135 -40.35 6.57 -8.52
N TYR A 136 -39.90 6.58 -9.78
CA TYR A 136 -40.04 7.74 -10.65
C TYR A 136 -41.50 7.99 -11.03
N SER A 137 -42.30 6.95 -11.27
CA SER A 137 -43.74 7.11 -11.51
C SER A 137 -44.43 7.79 -10.33
N ASP A 138 -44.13 7.36 -9.09
CA ASP A 138 -44.69 7.96 -7.89
C ASP A 138 -44.16 9.38 -7.65
N LEU A 139 -42.87 9.60 -7.89
CA LEU A 139 -42.21 10.90 -7.76
C LEU A 139 -42.80 11.93 -8.73
N MET A 140 -43.05 11.54 -9.98
CA MET A 140 -43.62 12.43 -10.99
C MET A 140 -45.06 12.82 -10.62
N LYS A 141 -45.89 11.86 -10.21
CA LYS A 141 -47.25 12.13 -9.74
C LYS A 141 -47.24 13.08 -8.53
N ASP A 142 -46.44 12.78 -7.51
CA ASP A 142 -46.31 13.65 -6.33
C ASP A 142 -45.82 15.05 -6.69
N SER A 143 -44.81 15.16 -7.57
CA SER A 143 -44.24 16.44 -7.98
C SER A 143 -45.25 17.28 -8.76
N TYR A 144 -45.92 16.70 -9.76
CA TYR A 144 -46.89 17.40 -10.59
C TYR A 144 -48.09 17.90 -9.75
N TYR A 145 -48.72 17.01 -8.97
CA TYR A 145 -49.88 17.41 -8.18
C TYR A 145 -49.53 18.41 -7.08
N LYS A 146 -48.34 18.34 -6.48
CA LYS A 146 -47.87 19.37 -5.53
C LYS A 146 -47.58 20.69 -6.23
N ALA A 147 -46.91 20.68 -7.38
CA ALA A 147 -46.63 21.90 -8.15
C ALA A 147 -47.93 22.61 -8.57
N THR A 148 -48.89 21.86 -9.12
CA THR A 148 -50.20 22.37 -9.53
C THR A 148 -50.98 22.92 -8.34
N PHE A 149 -51.03 22.19 -7.22
CA PHE A 149 -51.70 22.65 -6.01
C PHE A 149 -51.05 23.92 -5.45
N ASP A 150 -49.73 23.95 -5.32
CA ASP A 150 -49.00 25.11 -4.82
C ASP A 150 -49.22 26.33 -5.75
N LEU A 151 -49.30 26.11 -7.06
CA LEU A 151 -49.55 27.16 -8.05
C LEU A 151 -50.99 27.71 -8.00
N GLN A 152 -51.99 26.84 -7.83
CA GLN A 152 -53.38 27.26 -7.63
C GLN A 152 -53.55 28.08 -6.34
N GLN A 153 -52.86 27.70 -5.26
CA GLN A 153 -52.87 28.45 -4.01
C GLN A 153 -52.18 29.82 -4.14
N GLN A 154 -51.14 29.92 -4.97
CA GLN A 154 -50.42 31.17 -5.23
C GLN A 154 -51.22 32.15 -6.08
N THR A 155 -51.87 31.66 -7.14
CA THR A 155 -52.61 32.50 -8.11
C THR A 155 -54.03 32.81 -7.66
N GLY A 156 -54.62 31.98 -6.79
CA GLY A 156 -56.04 32.07 -6.44
C GLY A 156 -56.98 31.69 -7.60
N LEU A 157 -56.43 31.20 -8.70
CA LEU A 157 -57.15 30.81 -9.91
C LEU A 157 -57.37 29.30 -9.92
N ALA A 158 -58.64 28.89 -9.99
CA ALA A 158 -59.00 27.52 -10.29
C ALA A 158 -58.98 27.32 -11.81
N TYR A 159 -57.82 26.98 -12.36
CA TYR A 159 -57.70 26.51 -13.74
C TYR A 159 -57.92 25.00 -13.82
N SER A 160 -58.49 24.53 -14.93
CA SER A 160 -58.70 23.10 -15.18
C SER A 160 -57.35 22.46 -15.51
N PHE A 161 -56.84 21.59 -14.63
CA PHE A 161 -55.68 20.75 -14.93
C PHE A 161 -56.15 19.33 -15.24
N SER A 162 -55.47 18.65 -16.15
CA SER A 162 -55.73 17.24 -16.45
C SER A 162 -54.92 16.35 -15.51
N ASP A 163 -55.44 15.15 -15.24
CA ASP A 163 -54.66 14.10 -14.58
C ASP A 163 -53.38 13.84 -15.38
N LEU A 164 -52.24 13.65 -14.70
CA LEU A 164 -50.97 13.33 -15.35
C LEU A 164 -51.09 11.98 -16.07
N PRO A 165 -51.11 11.94 -17.42
CA PRO A 165 -51.41 10.72 -18.13
C PRO A 165 -50.22 9.75 -18.04
N GLU A 166 -50.51 8.47 -17.87
CA GLU A 166 -49.49 7.42 -17.75
C GLU A 166 -48.60 7.33 -19.01
N THR A 167 -49.09 7.80 -20.16
CA THR A 167 -48.30 7.93 -21.39
C THR A 167 -47.16 8.94 -21.26
N GLU A 168 -47.37 10.04 -20.54
CA GLU A 168 -46.35 11.07 -20.34
C GLU A 168 -45.27 10.61 -19.36
N ILE A 169 -45.67 9.93 -18.28
CA ILE A 169 -44.76 9.25 -17.35
C ILE A 169 -43.84 8.29 -18.11
N LYS A 170 -44.40 7.43 -18.97
CA LYS A 170 -43.62 6.49 -19.78
C LYS A 170 -42.71 7.19 -20.80
N ARG A 171 -43.19 8.28 -21.41
CA ARG A 171 -42.39 9.09 -22.35
C ARG A 171 -41.15 9.66 -21.65
N LEU A 172 -41.33 10.26 -20.48
CA LEU A 172 -40.23 10.83 -19.70
C LEU A 172 -39.28 9.76 -19.17
N GLN A 173 -39.77 8.61 -18.71
CA GLN A 173 -38.91 7.50 -18.30
C GLN A 173 -38.02 6.96 -19.44
N GLY A 174 -38.52 7.00 -20.67
CA GLY A 174 -37.76 6.62 -21.87
C GLY A 174 -36.88 7.73 -22.45
N LEU A 175 -36.93 8.94 -21.90
CA LEU A 175 -36.31 10.12 -22.51
C LEU A 175 -34.79 10.11 -22.32
N LYS A 176 -34.07 10.26 -23.43
CA LYS A 176 -32.60 10.30 -23.47
C LYS A 176 -32.07 11.73 -23.35
N TRP A 177 -32.44 12.42 -22.28
CA TRP A 177 -32.14 13.86 -22.09
C TRP A 177 -30.64 14.18 -21.97
N THR A 178 -29.80 13.16 -21.85
CA THR A 178 -28.33 13.24 -21.79
C THR A 178 -27.65 12.31 -22.81
N GLY A 179 -28.39 11.85 -23.82
CA GLY A 179 -27.92 10.89 -24.84
C GLY A 179 -28.23 9.43 -24.53
N GLU A 180 -28.48 9.07 -23.27
CA GLU A 180 -28.86 7.72 -22.82
C GLU A 180 -30.06 7.79 -21.88
N ALA A 181 -30.87 6.72 -21.82
CA ALA A 181 -31.92 6.61 -20.81
C ALA A 181 -31.33 6.14 -19.47
N TYR A 182 -32.01 6.39 -18.34
CA TYR A 182 -31.51 5.91 -17.04
C TYR A 182 -31.36 4.38 -17.00
N SER A 183 -32.22 3.64 -17.68
CA SER A 183 -32.13 2.18 -17.76
C SER A 183 -30.85 1.71 -18.48
N ASP A 184 -30.46 2.38 -19.57
CA ASP A 184 -29.20 2.14 -20.28
C ASP A 184 -27.99 2.39 -19.34
N ARG A 185 -28.09 3.42 -18.49
CA ARG A 185 -27.04 3.77 -17.50
C ARG A 185 -26.94 2.76 -16.37
N ILE A 186 -28.05 2.24 -15.85
CA ILE A 186 -28.05 1.14 -14.87
C ILE A 186 -27.40 -0.10 -15.49
N TRP A 187 -27.77 -0.44 -16.73
CA TRP A 187 -27.19 -1.59 -17.46
C TRP A 187 -25.68 -1.45 -17.66
N SER A 188 -25.23 -0.25 -18.01
CA SER A 188 -23.81 0.07 -18.19
C SER A 188 -23.06 0.04 -16.87
N ASN A 189 -23.63 0.57 -15.78
CA ASN A 189 -23.01 0.56 -14.45
C ASN A 189 -22.83 -0.86 -13.91
N THR A 190 -23.89 -1.66 -13.93
CA THR A 190 -23.85 -3.06 -13.47
C THR A 190 -22.94 -3.92 -14.33
N GLY A 191 -22.88 -3.66 -15.65
CA GLY A 191 -21.93 -4.30 -16.56
C GLY A 191 -20.47 -3.93 -16.27
N ALA A 192 -20.19 -2.65 -16.02
CA ALA A 192 -18.88 -2.18 -15.64
C ALA A 192 -18.43 -2.78 -14.29
N LEU A 193 -19.34 -2.87 -13.31
CA LEU A 193 -19.06 -3.55 -12.03
C LEU A 193 -18.67 -5.00 -12.28
N ALA A 194 -19.52 -5.80 -12.93
CA ALA A 194 -19.23 -7.21 -13.20
C ALA A 194 -17.91 -7.40 -13.96
N SER A 195 -17.65 -6.58 -14.97
CA SER A 195 -16.40 -6.63 -15.74
C SER A 195 -15.17 -6.31 -14.87
N SER A 196 -15.25 -5.27 -14.03
CA SER A 196 -14.15 -4.88 -13.14
C SER A 196 -13.87 -5.91 -12.05
N VAL A 197 -14.91 -6.61 -11.56
CA VAL A 197 -14.74 -7.70 -10.61
C VAL A 197 -14.10 -8.90 -11.29
N LYS A 198 -14.51 -9.25 -12.52
CA LYS A 198 -13.85 -10.28 -13.32
C LYS A 198 -12.36 -9.97 -13.52
N ASP A 199 -12.01 -8.72 -13.80
CA ASP A 199 -10.61 -8.29 -13.87
C ASP A 199 -9.86 -8.56 -12.58
N GLU A 200 -10.41 -8.15 -11.43
CA GLU A 200 -9.76 -8.35 -10.14
C GLU A 200 -9.60 -9.84 -9.78
N LEU A 201 -10.54 -10.70 -10.18
CA LEU A 201 -10.40 -12.15 -10.02
C LEU A 201 -9.25 -12.73 -10.88
N LEU A 202 -9.12 -12.28 -12.12
CA LEU A 202 -8.03 -12.70 -13.01
C LEU A 202 -6.68 -12.13 -12.57
N VAL A 203 -6.63 -10.89 -12.06
CA VAL A 203 -5.44 -10.33 -11.42
C VAL A 203 -5.03 -11.19 -10.22
N SER A 204 -5.97 -11.57 -9.36
CA SER A 204 -5.68 -12.45 -8.22
C SER A 204 -5.11 -13.79 -8.66
N LEU A 205 -5.68 -14.38 -9.71
CA LEU A 205 -5.19 -15.62 -10.30
C LEU A 205 -3.75 -15.50 -10.80
N MET A 206 -3.42 -14.43 -11.53
CA MET A 206 -2.10 -14.22 -12.14
C MET A 206 -1.02 -13.84 -11.13
N THR A 207 -1.37 -13.03 -10.13
CA THR A 207 -0.43 -12.47 -9.15
C THR A 207 -0.20 -13.39 -7.96
N GLY A 208 -1.16 -14.26 -7.64
CA GLY A 208 -1.13 -15.06 -6.41
C GLY A 208 -1.34 -14.24 -5.14
N ARG A 209 -1.90 -13.01 -5.24
CA ARG A 209 -2.15 -12.13 -4.08
C ARG A 209 -3.10 -12.79 -3.06
N SER A 210 -3.03 -12.32 -1.81
CA SER A 210 -3.80 -12.92 -0.73
C SER A 210 -5.32 -12.77 -0.94
N VAL A 211 -6.09 -13.65 -0.27
CA VAL A 211 -7.56 -13.56 -0.26
C VAL A 211 -8.02 -12.22 0.29
N ARG A 212 -7.36 -11.73 1.35
CA ARG A 212 -7.68 -10.44 1.98
C ARG A 212 -7.55 -9.30 0.97
N ASP A 213 -6.43 -9.26 0.25
CA ASP A 213 -6.17 -8.19 -0.71
C ASP A 213 -7.10 -8.30 -1.93
N THR A 214 -7.49 -9.53 -2.31
CA THR A 214 -8.51 -9.78 -3.33
C THR A 214 -9.88 -9.25 -2.92
N SER A 215 -10.35 -9.58 -1.71
CA SER A 215 -11.63 -9.10 -1.19
C SER A 215 -11.65 -7.58 -1.07
N GLN A 216 -10.53 -6.96 -0.66
CA GLN A 216 -10.40 -5.51 -0.57
C GLN A 216 -10.51 -4.85 -1.96
N ALA A 217 -9.79 -5.35 -2.96
CA ALA A 217 -9.87 -4.81 -4.31
C ALA A 217 -11.29 -4.92 -4.91
N ILE A 218 -11.99 -6.01 -4.60
CA ILE A 218 -13.38 -6.21 -5.05
C ILE A 218 -14.36 -5.30 -4.30
N ALA A 219 -14.15 -5.09 -3.00
CA ALA A 219 -14.93 -4.14 -2.20
C ALA A 219 -14.91 -2.73 -2.82
N GLU A 220 -13.74 -2.26 -3.22
CA GLU A 220 -13.56 -0.96 -3.87
C GLU A 220 -14.34 -0.87 -5.20
N ARG A 221 -14.42 -1.95 -5.98
CA ARG A 221 -15.24 -1.97 -7.20
C ARG A 221 -16.73 -1.84 -6.90
N PHE A 222 -17.22 -2.51 -5.86
CA PHE A 222 -18.61 -2.40 -5.42
C PHE A 222 -18.96 -1.00 -4.94
N GLU A 223 -18.08 -0.35 -4.18
CA GLU A 223 -18.27 1.03 -3.71
C GLU A 223 -18.39 2.01 -4.88
N VAL A 224 -17.59 1.85 -5.93
CA VAL A 224 -17.71 2.66 -7.16
C VAL A 224 -19.07 2.44 -7.85
N GLY A 225 -19.51 1.19 -7.99
CA GLY A 225 -20.80 0.85 -8.60
C GLY A 225 -21.99 1.41 -7.81
N GLN A 226 -21.94 1.26 -6.49
CA GLN A 226 -22.93 1.76 -5.53
C GLN A 226 -23.04 3.30 -5.61
N ASN A 227 -21.91 4.01 -5.55
CA ASN A 227 -21.90 5.47 -5.65
C ASN A 227 -22.45 5.99 -6.98
N LYS A 228 -22.19 5.27 -8.09
CA LYS A 228 -22.79 5.59 -9.40
C LYS A 228 -24.30 5.41 -9.41
N ALA A 229 -24.81 4.34 -8.79
CA ALA A 229 -26.25 4.10 -8.65
C ALA A 229 -26.94 5.20 -7.82
N ARG A 230 -26.37 5.56 -6.66
CA ARG A 230 -26.87 6.66 -5.80
C ARG A 230 -26.88 8.01 -6.53
N ARG A 231 -25.82 8.32 -7.29
CA ARG A 231 -25.76 9.53 -8.11
C ARG A 231 -26.84 9.54 -9.19
N LEU A 232 -27.04 8.41 -9.86
CA LEU A 232 -28.00 8.28 -10.95
C LEU A 232 -29.42 8.50 -10.43
N ILE A 233 -29.85 7.77 -9.39
CA ILE A 233 -31.20 7.90 -8.85
C ILE A 233 -31.50 9.34 -8.47
N ARG A 234 -30.57 10.04 -7.81
CA ARG A 234 -30.74 11.44 -7.43
C ARG A 234 -30.79 12.42 -8.59
N THR A 235 -29.94 12.22 -9.60
CA THR A 235 -29.88 13.12 -10.76
C THR A 235 -31.16 13.00 -11.58
N GLU A 236 -31.62 11.78 -11.82
CA GLU A 236 -32.88 11.53 -12.53
C GLU A 236 -34.08 11.98 -11.70
N SER A 237 -34.05 11.86 -10.36
CA SER A 237 -35.09 12.45 -9.50
C SER A 237 -35.19 13.96 -9.66
N ALA A 238 -34.06 14.66 -9.69
CA ALA A 238 -34.03 16.09 -9.93
C ALA A 238 -34.57 16.43 -11.33
N PHE A 239 -34.23 15.63 -12.34
CA PHE A 239 -34.79 15.75 -13.69
C PHE A 239 -36.31 15.61 -13.68
N PHE A 240 -36.84 14.48 -13.22
CA PHE A 240 -38.28 14.23 -13.23
C PHE A 240 -39.07 15.25 -12.41
N HIS A 241 -38.57 15.65 -11.23
CA HIS A 241 -39.20 16.68 -10.43
C HIS A 241 -39.33 18.00 -11.20
N ASN A 242 -38.24 18.48 -11.80
CA ASN A 242 -38.24 19.74 -12.53
C ASN A 242 -39.05 19.67 -13.83
N GLN A 243 -39.12 18.51 -14.50
CA GLN A 243 -40.01 18.32 -15.65
C GLN A 243 -41.49 18.42 -15.27
N MET A 244 -41.86 17.96 -14.06
CA MET A 244 -43.23 18.10 -13.57
C MET A 244 -43.56 19.54 -13.15
N GLU A 245 -42.59 20.29 -12.64
CA GLU A 245 -42.72 21.74 -12.43
C GLU A 245 -42.95 22.46 -13.77
N LEU A 246 -42.17 22.14 -14.81
CA LEU A 246 -42.32 22.75 -16.13
C LEU A 246 -43.71 22.48 -16.71
N LEU A 247 -44.16 21.22 -16.65
CA LEU A 247 -45.47 20.83 -17.12
C LEU A 247 -46.60 21.56 -16.39
N SER A 248 -46.47 21.75 -15.08
CA SER A 248 -47.42 22.54 -14.29
C SER A 248 -47.46 24.01 -14.74
N TYR A 249 -46.32 24.58 -15.15
CA TYR A 249 -46.27 25.94 -15.70
C TYR A 249 -46.97 26.01 -17.07
N GLU A 250 -46.75 25.02 -17.92
CA GLU A 250 -47.39 24.92 -19.24
C GLU A 250 -48.92 24.80 -19.13
N ASP A 251 -49.42 23.93 -18.24
CA ASP A 251 -50.87 23.74 -18.00
C ASP A 251 -51.55 24.97 -17.40
N ALA A 252 -50.78 25.82 -16.69
CA ALA A 252 -51.24 27.08 -16.13
C ALA A 252 -50.98 28.30 -17.04
N GLU A 253 -50.54 28.08 -18.29
CA GLU A 253 -50.20 29.12 -19.27
C GLU A 253 -49.12 30.12 -18.78
N ILE A 254 -48.23 29.67 -17.89
CA ILE A 254 -47.12 30.46 -17.39
C ILE A 254 -45.99 30.47 -18.41
N THR A 255 -45.67 31.67 -18.89
CA THR A 255 -44.71 31.86 -19.99
C THR A 255 -43.27 32.03 -19.54
N LYS A 256 -43.03 32.30 -18.26
CA LYS A 256 -41.70 32.53 -17.69
C LYS A 256 -41.48 31.75 -16.39
N TYR A 257 -40.25 31.29 -16.18
CA TYR A 257 -39.80 30.73 -14.92
C TYR A 257 -38.54 31.44 -14.44
N LYS A 258 -38.33 31.43 -13.13
CA LYS A 258 -37.11 31.89 -12.48
C LYS A 258 -36.33 30.68 -11.97
N PHE A 259 -35.05 30.62 -12.32
CA PHE A 259 -34.15 29.57 -11.83
C PHE A 259 -33.74 29.85 -10.37
N VAL A 260 -33.82 28.82 -9.53
CA VAL A 260 -33.56 28.91 -8.08
C VAL A 260 -32.51 27.87 -7.69
N ALA A 261 -31.29 28.32 -7.43
CA ALA A 261 -30.24 27.48 -6.87
C ALA A 261 -30.47 27.22 -5.37
N VAL A 262 -29.81 26.23 -4.79
CA VAL A 262 -29.72 26.19 -3.31
C VAL A 262 -28.71 27.24 -2.84
N LEU A 263 -28.98 27.91 -1.72
CA LEU A 263 -28.02 28.82 -1.11
C LEU A 263 -27.24 28.06 -0.02
N ASP A 264 -26.19 27.36 -0.44
CA ASP A 264 -25.22 26.74 0.46
C ASP A 264 -23.82 26.68 -0.17
N LYS A 265 -22.82 26.35 0.64
CA LYS A 265 -21.43 26.27 0.19
C LYS A 265 -21.19 25.24 -0.93
N ARG A 266 -22.07 24.23 -1.09
CA ARG A 266 -21.95 23.16 -2.09
C ARG A 266 -22.68 23.48 -3.40
N THR A 267 -23.18 24.69 -3.57
CA THR A 267 -23.83 25.11 -4.81
C THR A 267 -22.78 25.37 -5.87
N SER A 268 -22.83 24.64 -6.99
CA SER A 268 -21.82 24.75 -8.06
C SER A 268 -21.86 26.11 -8.74
N GLN A 269 -20.71 26.55 -9.26
CA GLN A 269 -20.60 27.80 -10.05
C GLN A 269 -21.63 27.84 -11.20
N ILE A 270 -21.84 26.72 -11.90
CA ILE A 270 -22.85 26.61 -12.97
C ILE A 270 -24.26 26.93 -12.43
N CYS A 271 -24.63 26.42 -11.26
CA CYS A 271 -25.93 26.76 -10.67
C CYS A 271 -26.00 28.21 -10.17
N GLN A 272 -24.89 28.75 -9.65
CA GLN A 272 -24.80 30.14 -9.20
C GLN A 272 -25.00 31.11 -10.36
N GLU A 273 -24.42 30.81 -11.53
CA GLU A 273 -24.56 31.62 -12.75
C GLU A 273 -26.02 31.70 -13.24
N HIS A 274 -26.84 30.71 -12.93
CA HIS A 274 -28.24 30.68 -13.30
C HIS A 274 -29.17 31.22 -12.21
N ASP A 275 -28.69 31.36 -10.97
CA ASP A 275 -29.53 31.77 -9.84
C ASP A 275 -30.23 33.12 -10.11
N ASN A 276 -31.52 33.15 -9.85
CA ASN A 276 -32.43 34.27 -10.08
C ASN A 276 -32.62 34.74 -11.53
N LYS A 277 -32.02 34.08 -12.52
CA LYS A 277 -32.29 34.39 -13.94
C LYS A 277 -33.69 33.93 -14.35
N VAL A 278 -34.35 34.76 -15.14
CA VAL A 278 -35.68 34.50 -15.70
C VAL A 278 -35.54 34.05 -17.14
N TYR A 279 -36.26 33.00 -17.50
CA TYR A 279 -36.24 32.40 -18.83
C TYR A 279 -37.67 32.11 -19.29
N ASN A 280 -37.87 32.02 -20.61
CA ASN A 280 -39.14 31.59 -21.19
C ASN A 280 -39.32 30.08 -21.00
N THR A 281 -40.52 29.64 -20.60
CA THR A 281 -40.83 28.20 -20.45
C THR A 281 -40.66 27.44 -21.77
N ALA A 282 -41.02 28.06 -22.90
CA ALA A 282 -40.82 27.50 -24.24
C ALA A 282 -39.35 27.28 -24.65
N GLU A 283 -38.40 27.91 -23.94
CA GLU A 283 -36.95 27.78 -24.19
C GLU A 283 -36.27 26.87 -23.16
N ALA A 284 -37.03 26.22 -22.27
CA ALA A 284 -36.48 25.38 -21.22
C ALA A 284 -35.78 24.14 -21.80
N VAL A 285 -34.47 24.03 -21.56
CA VAL A 285 -33.63 22.90 -21.96
C VAL A 285 -32.89 22.37 -20.72
N PRO A 286 -33.24 21.15 -20.26
CA PRO A 286 -32.54 20.49 -19.16
C PRO A 286 -31.04 20.39 -19.44
N GLY A 287 -30.22 20.74 -18.45
CA GLY A 287 -28.76 20.73 -18.59
C GLY A 287 -28.14 22.01 -19.17
N VAL A 288 -28.96 22.95 -19.67
CA VAL A 288 -28.48 24.21 -20.26
C VAL A 288 -28.99 25.40 -19.44
N ASN A 289 -30.30 25.65 -19.44
CA ASN A 289 -30.94 26.75 -18.72
C ASN A 289 -32.05 26.26 -17.77
N TYR A 290 -32.31 24.95 -17.75
CA TYR A 290 -33.29 24.29 -16.89
C TYR A 290 -32.63 23.18 -16.07
N PRO A 291 -32.93 23.06 -14.76
CA PRO A 291 -32.32 22.04 -13.91
C PRO A 291 -32.82 20.62 -14.26
N PRO A 292 -32.01 19.58 -13.98
CA PRO A 292 -30.67 19.60 -13.39
C PRO A 292 -29.57 19.98 -14.38
N LEU A 293 -28.63 20.83 -13.96
CA LEU A 293 -27.49 21.26 -14.80
C LEU A 293 -26.27 20.32 -14.74
N HIS A 294 -26.18 19.51 -13.69
CA HIS A 294 -25.05 18.61 -13.46
C HIS A 294 -25.47 17.43 -12.55
N PRO A 295 -24.66 16.36 -12.47
CA PRO A 295 -24.90 15.31 -11.47
C PRO A 295 -24.94 15.89 -10.06
N TRP A 296 -25.84 15.40 -9.21
CA TRP A 296 -26.10 15.95 -7.87
C TRP A 296 -26.65 17.39 -7.84
N CYS A 297 -27.18 17.90 -8.96
CA CYS A 297 -27.83 19.21 -8.96
C CYS A 297 -29.02 19.24 -7.98
N ARG A 298 -29.09 20.32 -7.22
CA ARG A 298 -30.14 20.59 -6.22
C ARG A 298 -30.78 21.93 -6.53
N SER A 299 -30.88 22.30 -7.79
CA SER A 299 -31.56 23.51 -8.21
C SER A 299 -32.97 23.16 -8.68
N THR A 300 -33.87 24.12 -8.56
CA THR A 300 -35.26 24.02 -9.02
C THR A 300 -35.65 25.31 -9.73
N THR A 301 -36.90 25.41 -10.11
CA THR A 301 -37.49 26.59 -10.71
C THR A 301 -38.74 27.00 -9.96
N ILE A 302 -39.14 28.26 -10.15
CA ILE A 302 -40.44 28.75 -9.74
C ILE A 302 -41.08 29.49 -10.90
N ALA A 303 -42.41 29.45 -11.01
CA ALA A 303 -43.15 30.36 -11.86
C ALA A 303 -42.74 31.83 -11.64
N HIS A 304 -42.54 32.57 -12.73
CA HIS A 304 -42.20 33.98 -12.71
C HIS A 304 -43.35 34.82 -13.27
N ASP A 305 -43.78 35.81 -12.50
CA ASP A 305 -44.77 36.82 -12.88
C ASP A 305 -44.17 38.22 -12.63
N ASP A 306 -44.25 39.09 -13.63
CA ASP A 306 -43.67 40.43 -13.57
C ASP A 306 -44.43 41.34 -12.56
N ASP A 307 -45.66 40.99 -12.18
CA ASP A 307 -46.48 41.73 -11.21
C ASP A 307 -46.28 41.28 -9.75
N ILE A 308 -45.50 40.21 -9.50
CA ILE A 308 -45.21 39.70 -8.15
C ILE A 308 -43.95 40.36 -7.57
N ASP A 309 -44.09 41.00 -6.40
CA ASP A 309 -42.97 41.48 -5.61
C ASP A 309 -42.31 40.35 -4.80
N TYR A 310 -41.27 39.74 -5.39
CA TYR A 310 -40.52 38.63 -4.80
C TYR A 310 -39.70 39.00 -3.55
N SER A 311 -39.43 40.29 -3.30
CA SER A 311 -38.72 40.74 -2.10
C SER A 311 -39.51 40.50 -0.80
N LYS A 312 -40.83 40.29 -0.94
CA LYS A 312 -41.76 39.97 0.16
C LYS A 312 -41.93 38.45 0.39
N LEU A 313 -41.15 37.63 -0.31
CA LEU A 313 -41.10 36.18 -0.14
C LEU A 313 -39.74 35.80 0.44
N GLU A 314 -39.64 34.57 0.96
CA GLU A 314 -38.43 34.00 1.52
C GLU A 314 -38.02 32.71 0.77
N ARG A 315 -36.72 32.42 0.73
CA ARG A 315 -36.15 31.15 0.27
C ARG A 315 -35.25 30.57 1.36
N ARG A 316 -35.05 29.26 1.34
CA ARG A 316 -34.13 28.60 2.27
C ARG A 316 -32.68 28.86 1.89
N ALA A 317 -31.88 29.12 2.90
CA ALA A 317 -30.42 29.11 2.84
C ALA A 317 -29.86 28.23 3.95
N ARG A 318 -28.66 27.70 3.77
CA ARG A 318 -27.97 26.91 4.80
C ARG A 318 -26.88 27.76 5.43
N ASN A 319 -27.00 28.03 6.72
CA ASN A 319 -26.02 28.82 7.45
C ASN A 319 -24.62 28.13 7.36
N PRO A 320 -23.59 28.84 6.88
CA PRO A 320 -22.27 28.28 6.61
C PRO A 320 -21.46 27.96 7.88
N GLU A 321 -21.82 28.53 9.03
CA GLU A 321 -21.19 28.29 10.34
C GLU A 321 -21.90 27.16 11.10
N THR A 322 -23.24 27.16 11.12
CA THR A 322 -24.01 26.21 11.95
C THR A 322 -24.50 24.98 11.20
N GLY A 323 -24.49 25.01 9.86
CA GLY A 323 -25.05 23.97 9.01
C GLY A 323 -26.59 23.86 9.10
N LYS A 324 -27.25 24.76 9.83
CA LYS A 324 -28.70 24.80 10.01
C LYS A 324 -29.38 25.58 8.88
N VAL A 325 -30.68 25.37 8.77
CA VAL A 325 -31.53 26.00 7.77
C VAL A 325 -32.00 27.36 8.29
N GLU A 326 -31.88 28.39 7.45
CA GLU A 326 -32.38 29.73 7.68
C GLU A 326 -33.20 30.21 6.48
N TYR A 327 -34.03 31.23 6.67
CA TYR A 327 -34.86 31.82 5.63
C TYR A 327 -34.34 33.24 5.33
N VAL A 328 -34.16 33.52 4.04
CA VAL A 328 -33.66 34.80 3.51
C VAL A 328 -34.62 35.30 2.43
N PRO A 329 -34.62 36.61 2.07
CA PRO A 329 -35.46 37.11 0.97
C PRO A 329 -35.32 36.27 -0.32
N ALA A 330 -36.43 36.00 -1.00
CA ALA A 330 -36.48 35.10 -2.16
C ALA A 330 -35.78 35.66 -3.41
N ASP A 331 -35.57 36.97 -3.46
CA ASP A 331 -34.83 37.68 -4.49
C ASP A 331 -33.32 37.80 -4.18
N MET A 332 -32.88 37.45 -2.97
CA MET A 332 -31.46 37.36 -2.62
C MET A 332 -30.76 36.38 -3.55
N SER A 333 -29.76 36.87 -4.26
CA SER A 333 -28.87 36.07 -5.11
C SER A 333 -27.84 35.30 -4.28
N TYR A 334 -27.27 34.24 -4.85
CA TYR A 334 -26.13 33.56 -4.25
C TYR A 334 -24.99 34.50 -3.88
N LYS A 335 -24.67 35.47 -4.75
CA LYS A 335 -23.60 36.42 -4.50
C LYS A 335 -23.88 37.29 -3.27
N GLU A 336 -25.08 37.84 -3.16
CA GLU A 336 -25.48 38.65 -1.99
C GLU A 336 -25.52 37.82 -0.71
N TRP A 337 -25.99 36.56 -0.80
CA TRP A 337 -25.93 35.63 0.31
C TRP A 337 -24.48 35.32 0.72
N TYR A 338 -23.60 35.02 -0.24
CA TYR A 338 -22.19 34.77 0.01
C TYR A 338 -21.52 36.00 0.63
N ASP A 339 -21.73 37.18 0.07
CA ASP A 339 -21.13 38.42 0.57
C ASP A 339 -21.61 38.74 2.01
N LYS A 340 -22.89 38.51 2.30
CA LYS A 340 -23.49 38.80 3.61
C LYS A 340 -23.19 37.77 4.70
N TYR A 341 -23.12 36.49 4.34
CA TYR A 341 -23.05 35.38 5.30
C TYR A 341 -21.71 34.62 5.26
N VAL A 342 -20.87 34.87 4.25
CA VAL A 342 -19.60 34.15 4.02
C VAL A 342 -18.40 35.11 3.91
N ALA A 343 -18.50 36.24 3.19
CA ALA A 343 -17.33 37.05 2.82
C ALA A 343 -16.73 37.92 3.94
N ASP A 344 -17.45 38.19 5.04
CA ASP A 344 -17.02 39.18 6.06
C ASP A 344 -16.38 38.59 7.32
N LYS A 345 -15.84 37.37 7.25
CA LYS A 345 -14.98 36.82 8.32
C LYS A 345 -13.86 36.03 7.69
N ASP A 346 -12.64 36.30 8.17
CA ASP A 346 -11.35 35.69 7.79
C ASP A 346 -11.51 34.47 6.89
N VAL A 347 -11.03 34.59 5.65
CA VAL A 347 -10.76 33.41 4.81
C VAL A 347 -9.74 32.58 5.59
N VAL A 348 -10.22 31.69 6.44
CA VAL A 348 -9.41 30.69 7.10
C VAL A 348 -8.86 29.87 5.96
N LYS A 349 -7.59 30.11 5.63
CA LYS A 349 -6.82 29.24 4.74
C LYS A 349 -6.95 27.85 5.35
N ILE A 350 -7.78 27.01 4.74
CA ILE A 350 -8.02 25.67 5.25
C ILE A 350 -6.68 24.94 5.17
N ASP A 351 -6.13 24.62 6.34
CA ASP A 351 -4.94 23.78 6.42
C ASP A 351 -5.38 22.33 6.19
N PHE A 352 -5.45 21.93 4.93
CA PHE A 352 -5.86 20.59 4.50
C PHE A 352 -5.06 19.46 5.17
N SER A 353 -3.86 19.76 5.69
CA SER A 353 -3.02 18.79 6.41
C SER A 353 -3.54 18.39 7.79
N LYS A 354 -4.48 19.16 8.36
CA LYS A 354 -4.98 18.97 9.73
C LYS A 354 -6.44 18.54 9.83
N LEU A 355 -7.11 18.38 8.70
CA LEU A 355 -8.53 18.01 8.69
C LEU A 355 -8.75 16.55 9.11
N THR A 356 -9.72 16.33 9.98
CA THR A 356 -10.22 15.00 10.32
C THR A 356 -11.15 14.46 9.23
N SER A 357 -11.39 13.14 9.20
CA SER A 357 -12.31 12.53 8.23
C SER A 357 -13.72 13.12 8.28
N GLU A 358 -14.17 13.56 9.46
CA GLU A 358 -15.47 14.18 9.66
C GLU A 358 -15.50 15.61 9.11
N GLU A 359 -14.41 16.38 9.28
CA GLU A 359 -14.28 17.72 8.70
C GLU A 359 -14.13 17.68 7.17
N ILE A 360 -13.39 16.70 6.63
CA ILE A 360 -13.27 16.48 5.17
C ILE A 360 -14.64 16.20 4.55
N ASN A 361 -15.44 15.35 5.18
CA ASN A 361 -16.79 15.02 4.71
C ASN A 361 -17.77 16.21 4.80
N ASN A 362 -17.41 17.23 5.59
CA ASN A 362 -18.17 18.47 5.76
C ASN A 362 -17.62 19.63 4.93
N LEU A 363 -16.51 19.45 4.21
CA LEU A 363 -16.02 20.42 3.23
C LEU A 363 -17.08 20.62 2.15
N ASP A 364 -17.17 21.85 1.66
CA ASP A 364 -17.97 22.12 0.48
C ASP A 364 -17.30 21.61 -0.80
N PHE A 365 -18.01 21.67 -1.93
CA PHE A 365 -17.50 21.05 -3.15
C PHE A 365 -16.21 21.70 -3.64
N ASP A 366 -16.09 23.02 -3.54
CA ASP A 366 -14.91 23.74 -4.03
C ASP A 366 -13.70 23.48 -3.12
N ASP A 367 -13.89 23.47 -1.80
CA ASP A 367 -12.83 23.15 -0.85
C ASP A 367 -12.49 21.66 -0.80
N LEU A 368 -13.45 20.77 -1.09
CA LEU A 368 -13.22 19.34 -1.27
C LEU A 368 -12.44 19.07 -2.57
N MET A 369 -12.73 19.80 -3.66
CA MET A 369 -11.94 19.73 -4.88
C MET A 369 -10.52 20.25 -4.66
N LYS A 370 -10.34 21.38 -3.96
CA LYS A 370 -9.01 21.87 -3.54
C LYS A 370 -8.30 20.89 -2.61
N TYR A 371 -9.03 20.22 -1.71
CA TYR A 371 -8.48 19.16 -0.86
C TYR A 371 -7.98 17.99 -1.71
N TYR A 372 -8.76 17.53 -2.70
CA TYR A 372 -8.32 16.45 -3.60
C TYR A 372 -7.16 16.87 -4.51
N GLU A 373 -7.15 18.09 -5.02
CA GLU A 373 -6.02 18.66 -5.76
C GLU A 373 -4.77 18.73 -4.88
N TRP A 374 -4.91 19.19 -3.63
CA TRP A 374 -3.85 19.19 -2.63
C TRP A 374 -3.35 17.77 -2.33
N VAL A 375 -4.24 16.79 -2.15
CA VAL A 375 -3.87 15.37 -1.96
C VAL A 375 -3.11 14.84 -3.17
N GLU A 376 -3.57 15.14 -4.39
CA GLU A 376 -2.89 14.75 -5.62
C GLU A 376 -1.51 15.39 -5.74
N GLU A 377 -1.38 16.66 -5.36
CA GLU A 377 -0.10 17.38 -5.30
C GLU A 377 0.82 16.82 -4.22
N GLN A 378 0.30 16.45 -3.04
CA GLN A 378 1.08 15.77 -2.00
C GLN A 378 1.56 14.38 -2.46
N GLU A 379 0.73 13.61 -3.15
CA GLU A 379 1.14 12.31 -3.71
C GLU A 379 2.19 12.49 -4.84
N LYS A 380 2.06 13.52 -5.68
CA LYS A 380 3.08 13.92 -6.66
C LYS A 380 4.39 14.32 -5.96
N LEU A 381 4.32 15.10 -4.88
CA LEU A 381 5.48 15.52 -4.10
C LEU A 381 6.15 14.34 -3.39
N LYS A 382 5.39 13.42 -2.79
CA LYS A 382 5.92 12.16 -2.21
C LYS A 382 6.60 11.31 -3.28
N THR A 383 5.99 11.20 -4.46
CA THR A 383 6.57 10.47 -5.59
C THR A 383 7.87 11.13 -6.05
N LYS A 384 7.87 12.45 -6.20
CA LYS A 384 9.06 13.24 -6.57
C LYS A 384 10.14 13.17 -5.49
N GLN A 385 9.77 13.16 -4.22
CA GLN A 385 10.69 12.98 -3.09
C GLN A 385 11.32 11.58 -3.11
N LYS A 386 10.54 10.51 -3.36
CA LYS A 386 11.07 9.16 -3.56
C LYS A 386 12.00 9.10 -4.76
N GLN A 387 11.67 9.78 -5.86
CA GLN A 387 12.55 9.87 -7.04
C GLN A 387 13.85 10.62 -6.73
N PHE A 388 13.79 11.75 -6.03
CA PHE A 388 14.97 12.48 -5.59
C PHE A 388 15.82 11.68 -4.61
N GLN A 389 15.20 10.94 -3.68
CA GLN A 389 15.89 10.03 -2.77
C GLN A 389 16.59 8.91 -3.55
N ALA A 390 15.90 8.26 -4.48
CA ALA A 390 16.48 7.23 -5.34
C ALA A 390 17.62 7.78 -6.23
N GLU A 391 17.48 9.00 -6.75
CA GLU A 391 18.53 9.65 -7.54
C GLU A 391 19.72 10.06 -6.67
N ALA A 392 19.49 10.54 -5.45
CA ALA A 392 20.55 10.84 -4.48
C ALA A 392 21.29 9.57 -4.06
N GLU A 393 20.59 8.48 -3.75
CA GLU A 393 21.18 7.17 -3.46
C GLU A 393 22.00 6.65 -4.63
N ARG A 394 21.49 6.80 -5.86
CA ARG A 394 22.21 6.44 -7.08
C ARG A 394 23.48 7.25 -7.26
N ARG A 395 23.44 8.57 -7.07
CA ARG A 395 24.62 9.45 -7.15
C ARG A 395 25.67 9.10 -6.09
N LEU A 396 25.23 8.84 -4.86
CA LEU A 396 26.13 8.39 -3.78
C LEU A 396 26.78 7.04 -4.11
N LEU A 397 26.02 6.12 -4.73
CA LEU A 397 26.56 4.85 -5.18
C LEU A 397 27.57 5.04 -6.33
N GLU A 398 27.25 5.86 -7.33
CA GLU A 398 28.16 6.19 -8.45
C GLU A 398 29.45 6.85 -7.93
N GLU A 399 29.34 7.76 -6.97
CA GLU A 399 30.51 8.38 -6.31
C GLU A 399 31.34 7.33 -5.56
N ARG A 400 30.72 6.43 -4.81
CA ARG A 400 31.42 5.32 -4.13
C ARG A 400 32.11 4.41 -5.14
N GLU A 401 31.46 4.04 -6.23
CA GLU A 401 32.06 3.21 -7.29
C GLU A 401 33.24 3.91 -7.96
N SER A 402 33.19 5.22 -8.17
CA SER A 402 34.29 5.99 -8.76
C SER A 402 35.58 5.95 -7.93
N LYS A 403 35.44 5.78 -6.60
CA LYS A 403 36.55 5.68 -5.65
C LYS A 403 37.16 4.28 -5.58
N VAL A 404 36.53 3.26 -6.17
CA VAL A 404 37.06 1.89 -6.19
C VAL A 404 38.24 1.79 -7.15
N SER A 405 39.38 1.35 -6.62
CA SER A 405 40.60 1.16 -7.40
C SER A 405 40.37 0.23 -8.59
N LYS A 406 41.09 0.45 -9.70
CA LYS A 406 41.00 -0.42 -10.88
C LYS A 406 41.34 -1.87 -10.52
N THR A 407 42.39 -2.08 -9.73
CA THR A 407 42.80 -3.41 -9.24
C THR A 407 41.69 -4.13 -8.50
N ARG A 408 40.93 -3.44 -7.64
CA ARG A 408 39.78 -4.02 -6.93
C ARG A 408 38.65 -4.39 -7.89
N ARG A 409 38.32 -3.52 -8.86
CA ARG A 409 37.28 -3.81 -9.87
C ARG A 409 37.64 -5.02 -10.74
N ASP A 410 38.90 -5.11 -11.16
CA ASP A 410 39.41 -6.23 -11.96
C ASP A 410 39.39 -7.54 -11.15
N LEU A 411 39.73 -7.49 -9.85
CA LEU A 411 39.61 -8.64 -8.96
C LEU A 411 38.16 -9.12 -8.83
N VAL A 412 37.21 -8.22 -8.56
CA VAL A 412 35.80 -8.59 -8.42
C VAL A 412 35.21 -9.13 -9.73
N SER A 413 35.64 -8.60 -10.88
CA SER A 413 35.22 -9.15 -12.19
C SER A 413 35.69 -10.60 -12.37
N ARG A 414 36.90 -10.92 -11.92
CA ARG A 414 37.39 -12.31 -11.92
C ARG A 414 36.71 -13.19 -10.87
N ILE A 415 36.28 -12.61 -9.74
CA ILE A 415 35.42 -13.31 -8.76
C ILE A 415 34.08 -13.65 -9.40
N GLU A 416 33.48 -12.74 -10.15
CA GLU A 416 32.23 -12.97 -10.87
C GLU A 416 32.35 -14.14 -11.86
N GLU A 417 33.41 -14.16 -12.68
CA GLU A 417 33.68 -15.27 -13.61
C GLU A 417 33.71 -16.62 -12.88
N ARG A 418 34.41 -16.71 -11.74
CA ARG A 418 34.49 -17.91 -10.92
C ARG A 418 33.16 -18.26 -10.24
N LEU A 419 32.49 -17.28 -9.65
CA LEU A 419 31.21 -17.46 -8.99
C LEU A 419 30.16 -18.03 -9.95
N ARG A 420 30.17 -17.59 -11.21
CA ARG A 420 29.28 -18.09 -12.27
C ARG A 420 29.56 -19.53 -12.71
N THR A 421 30.71 -20.10 -12.36
CA THR A 421 30.97 -21.55 -12.56
C THR A 421 30.29 -22.42 -11.50
N THR A 422 29.81 -21.81 -10.42
CA THR A 422 29.07 -22.48 -9.35
C THR A 422 27.57 -22.40 -9.59
N ASN A 423 26.78 -23.05 -8.72
CA ASN A 423 25.32 -22.96 -8.75
C ASN A 423 24.76 -21.71 -8.04
N PHE A 424 25.57 -20.70 -7.72
CA PHE A 424 25.12 -19.51 -6.99
C PHE A 424 24.05 -18.71 -7.73
N VAL A 425 24.26 -18.46 -9.03
CA VAL A 425 23.31 -17.70 -9.86
C VAL A 425 21.99 -18.46 -9.98
N ASP A 426 22.04 -19.78 -10.14
CA ASP A 426 20.83 -20.61 -10.19
C ASP A 426 20.09 -20.65 -8.85
N ALA A 427 20.84 -20.67 -7.73
CA ALA A 427 20.28 -20.74 -6.39
C ALA A 427 19.63 -19.42 -5.93
N PHE A 428 20.24 -18.28 -6.26
CA PHE A 428 19.86 -16.97 -5.71
C PHE A 428 19.50 -15.91 -6.75
N GLY A 429 19.87 -16.08 -8.02
CA GLY A 429 19.51 -15.18 -9.11
C GLY A 429 20.51 -14.05 -9.35
N GLU A 430 20.33 -13.39 -10.49
CA GLU A 430 21.26 -12.37 -11.01
C GLU A 430 21.33 -11.12 -10.10
N GLN A 431 20.19 -10.65 -9.60
CA GLN A 431 20.15 -9.49 -8.70
C GLN A 431 20.99 -9.69 -7.44
N HIS A 432 20.88 -10.87 -6.82
CA HIS A 432 21.63 -11.19 -5.61
C HIS A 432 23.12 -11.40 -5.91
N THR A 433 23.44 -11.96 -7.07
CA THR A 433 24.82 -12.08 -7.57
C THR A 433 25.48 -10.71 -7.71
N GLN A 434 24.85 -9.78 -8.43
CA GLN A 434 25.40 -8.44 -8.62
C GLN A 434 25.52 -7.65 -7.31
N GLY A 435 24.58 -7.83 -6.38
CA GLY A 435 24.67 -7.19 -5.07
C GLY A 435 25.83 -7.73 -4.22
N LEU A 436 26.08 -9.04 -4.20
CA LEU A 436 27.24 -9.61 -3.49
C LEU A 436 28.55 -9.08 -4.08
N LEU A 437 28.67 -9.06 -5.42
CA LEU A 437 29.85 -8.52 -6.09
C LEU A 437 30.06 -7.04 -5.77
N ARG A 438 28.98 -6.26 -5.69
CA ARG A 438 29.04 -4.86 -5.27
C ARG A 438 29.55 -4.72 -3.84
N GLU A 439 29.09 -5.54 -2.89
CA GLU A 439 29.61 -5.51 -1.52
C GLU A 439 31.11 -5.85 -1.49
N LEU A 440 31.57 -6.83 -2.27
CA LEU A 440 32.99 -7.17 -2.38
C LEU A 440 33.84 -6.05 -3.00
N ARG A 441 33.28 -5.18 -3.86
CA ARG A 441 34.01 -3.99 -4.39
C ARG A 441 34.31 -2.99 -3.29
N PHE A 442 33.39 -2.85 -2.33
CA PHE A 442 33.49 -1.87 -1.24
C PHE A 442 34.07 -2.46 0.04
N PHE A 443 34.32 -3.77 0.08
CA PHE A 443 34.77 -4.43 1.28
C PHE A 443 36.17 -3.95 1.70
N PRO A 444 36.39 -3.55 2.98
CA PRO A 444 37.64 -2.90 3.38
C PRO A 444 38.90 -3.78 3.34
N ASN A 445 38.76 -5.10 3.48
CA ASN A 445 39.90 -6.02 3.59
C ASN A 445 40.29 -6.61 2.22
N ASP A 446 41.48 -6.27 1.73
CA ASP A 446 42.01 -6.78 0.46
C ASP A 446 42.29 -8.29 0.50
N ASP A 447 42.88 -8.80 1.57
CA ASP A 447 43.26 -10.20 1.73
C ASP A 447 42.05 -11.13 1.81
N PHE A 448 40.98 -10.70 2.48
CA PHE A 448 39.71 -11.42 2.52
C PHE A 448 39.13 -11.59 1.11
N VAL A 449 39.01 -10.51 0.35
CA VAL A 449 38.44 -10.58 -1.02
C VAL A 449 39.35 -11.36 -1.97
N ASN A 450 40.68 -11.31 -1.80
CA ASN A 450 41.61 -12.19 -2.52
C ASN A 450 41.40 -13.66 -2.14
N SER A 451 41.11 -13.94 -0.86
CA SER A 451 40.78 -15.29 -0.39
C SER A 451 39.45 -15.78 -0.97
N VAL A 452 38.44 -14.90 -1.09
CA VAL A 452 37.20 -15.19 -1.83
C VAL A 452 37.51 -15.55 -3.28
N TYR A 453 38.36 -14.77 -3.98
CA TYR A 453 38.79 -15.10 -5.34
C TYR A 453 39.41 -16.50 -5.47
N GLY A 454 40.24 -16.90 -4.50
CA GLY A 454 40.86 -18.22 -4.49
C GLY A 454 39.90 -19.38 -4.20
N SER A 455 38.80 -19.12 -3.48
CA SER A 455 37.96 -20.17 -2.90
C SER A 455 36.56 -20.29 -3.49
N ILE A 456 36.02 -19.23 -4.11
CA ILE A 456 34.58 -19.15 -4.44
C ILE A 456 34.09 -20.25 -5.38
N ASP A 457 34.92 -20.69 -6.33
CA ASP A 457 34.59 -21.76 -7.29
C ASP A 457 34.67 -23.17 -6.70
N LYS A 458 35.16 -23.30 -5.46
CA LYS A 458 35.23 -24.57 -4.71
C LYS A 458 34.08 -24.71 -3.72
N LEU A 459 33.24 -23.68 -3.61
CA LEU A 459 32.06 -23.68 -2.78
C LEU A 459 30.84 -24.11 -3.59
N SER A 460 29.92 -24.80 -2.92
CA SER A 460 28.59 -25.09 -3.45
C SER A 460 27.54 -24.39 -2.60
N PHE A 461 26.46 -23.97 -3.24
CA PHE A 461 25.45 -23.13 -2.59
C PHE A 461 24.11 -23.83 -2.50
N ALA A 462 23.40 -23.66 -1.39
CA ALA A 462 22.07 -24.22 -1.23
C ALA A 462 21.13 -23.19 -0.61
N ARG A 463 19.94 -23.09 -1.20
CA ARG A 463 18.88 -22.25 -0.65
C ARG A 463 18.14 -22.99 0.46
N ILE A 464 17.98 -22.35 1.61
CA ILE A 464 17.17 -22.85 2.73
C ILE A 464 15.93 -21.96 2.97
N ARG A 465 14.93 -22.53 3.66
CA ARG A 465 13.68 -21.83 4.02
C ARG A 465 13.72 -21.19 5.42
N LYS A 466 14.65 -21.59 6.27
CA LYS A 466 14.79 -21.13 7.66
C LYS A 466 15.82 -20.01 7.78
N THR A 467 15.75 -19.24 8.86
CA THR A 467 16.63 -18.12 9.23
C THR A 467 17.99 -18.54 9.80
N GLU A 468 18.41 -19.78 9.61
CA GLU A 468 19.67 -20.32 10.16
C GLU A 468 20.59 -20.74 9.01
N SER A 469 21.16 -19.73 8.37
CA SER A 469 22.24 -19.90 7.43
C SER A 469 23.45 -20.49 8.13
N HIS A 470 24.19 -21.34 7.42
CA HIS A 470 25.33 -22.05 7.99
C HIS A 470 26.22 -22.60 6.87
N VAL A 471 27.45 -22.95 7.23
CA VAL A 471 28.35 -23.71 6.38
C VAL A 471 28.52 -25.13 6.91
N SER A 472 28.54 -26.10 5.98
CA SER A 472 28.97 -27.47 6.25
C SER A 472 30.04 -27.85 5.25
N ALA A 473 31.28 -27.97 5.73
CA ALA A 473 32.47 -28.16 4.90
C ALA A 473 32.57 -27.09 3.79
N THR A 474 32.37 -27.48 2.52
CA THR A 474 32.43 -26.58 1.36
C THR A 474 31.07 -26.15 0.84
N LYS A 475 30.00 -26.47 1.56
CA LYS A 475 28.62 -26.14 1.18
C LYS A 475 28.07 -25.03 2.05
N VAL A 476 27.66 -23.94 1.40
CA VAL A 476 27.13 -22.73 2.02
C VAL A 476 25.61 -22.73 1.87
N TYR A 477 24.90 -22.71 3.00
CA TYR A 477 23.44 -22.68 3.05
C TYR A 477 22.98 -21.26 3.39
N LEU A 478 22.22 -20.63 2.49
CA LEU A 478 21.75 -19.25 2.67
C LEU A 478 20.23 -19.16 2.51
N SER A 479 19.62 -18.29 3.30
CA SER A 479 18.23 -17.87 3.14
C SER A 479 18.14 -16.71 2.15
N LYS A 480 16.99 -16.55 1.48
CA LYS A 480 16.75 -15.37 0.63
C LYS A 480 16.69 -14.07 1.43
N SER A 481 16.34 -14.13 2.70
CA SER A 481 16.31 -12.97 3.59
C SER A 481 17.69 -12.33 3.75
N ASP A 482 18.77 -13.11 3.62
CA ASP A 482 20.14 -12.69 3.92
C ASP A 482 20.68 -11.68 2.91
N PHE A 483 20.03 -11.57 1.76
CA PHE A 483 20.38 -10.67 0.66
C PHE A 483 19.68 -9.32 0.73
N VAL A 484 18.84 -9.09 1.74
CA VAL A 484 17.99 -7.90 1.86
C VAL A 484 18.20 -7.24 3.23
N TYR A 485 18.16 -5.91 3.28
CA TYR A 485 18.25 -5.18 4.54
C TYR A 485 17.03 -5.47 5.42
N ASN A 486 17.26 -5.99 6.63
CA ASN A 486 16.20 -6.14 7.62
C ASN A 486 16.16 -4.91 8.53
N LYS A 487 15.26 -3.97 8.22
CA LYS A 487 15.09 -2.74 9.00
C LYS A 487 14.72 -3.02 10.47
N ASN A 488 13.95 -4.07 10.74
CA ASN A 488 13.44 -4.33 12.10
C ASN A 488 14.51 -4.84 13.06
N LEU A 489 15.58 -5.42 12.51
CA LEU A 489 16.73 -5.91 13.28
C LEU A 489 18.00 -5.10 13.02
N ASN A 490 17.95 -4.08 12.15
CA ASN A 490 19.13 -3.38 11.64
C ASN A 490 20.22 -4.34 11.12
N GLN A 491 19.84 -5.29 10.27
CA GLN A 491 20.78 -6.24 9.67
C GLN A 491 21.03 -5.86 8.21
N LYS A 492 22.27 -5.49 7.87
CA LYS A 492 22.65 -5.11 6.51
C LYS A 492 22.39 -6.22 5.50
N ALA A 493 21.96 -5.80 4.31
CA ALA A 493 21.89 -6.73 3.19
C ALA A 493 23.27 -7.36 3.00
N TYR A 494 23.32 -8.68 2.74
CA TYR A 494 24.54 -9.46 2.52
C TYR A 494 25.45 -9.64 3.75
N SER A 495 25.08 -9.15 4.94
CA SER A 495 25.90 -9.30 6.14
C SER A 495 26.07 -10.77 6.55
N ILE A 496 24.97 -11.50 6.65
CA ILE A 496 24.98 -12.96 6.86
C ILE A 496 25.67 -13.67 5.69
N VAL A 497 25.47 -13.21 4.45
CA VAL A 497 26.12 -13.84 3.28
C VAL A 497 27.65 -13.79 3.39
N LEU A 498 28.20 -12.65 3.84
CA LEU A 498 29.64 -12.52 4.07
C LEU A 498 30.12 -13.27 5.32
N HIS A 499 29.30 -13.34 6.37
CA HIS A 499 29.54 -14.20 7.53
C HIS A 499 29.71 -15.66 7.09
N GLU A 500 28.74 -16.23 6.38
CA GLU A 500 28.81 -17.62 5.93
C GLU A 500 29.91 -17.84 4.88
N LEU A 501 30.12 -16.87 3.99
CA LEU A 501 31.20 -16.96 3.01
C LEU A 501 32.57 -17.02 3.70
N THR A 502 32.73 -16.36 4.86
CA THR A 502 33.95 -16.44 5.67
C THR A 502 34.23 -17.86 6.14
N HIS A 503 33.23 -18.52 6.72
CA HIS A 503 33.33 -19.94 7.11
C HIS A 503 33.69 -20.82 5.91
N GLY A 504 33.08 -20.57 4.75
CA GLY A 504 33.41 -21.29 3.52
C GLY A 504 34.86 -21.10 3.07
N VAL A 505 35.37 -19.86 3.08
CA VAL A 505 36.76 -19.54 2.73
C VAL A 505 37.75 -20.18 3.70
N ASP A 506 37.46 -20.13 5.01
CA ASP A 506 38.30 -20.69 6.08
C ASP A 506 38.37 -22.22 5.99
N ASN A 507 37.25 -22.89 5.70
CA ASN A 507 37.21 -24.34 5.46
C ASN A 507 37.98 -24.73 4.20
N ILE A 508 37.81 -23.98 3.10
CA ILE A 508 38.54 -24.24 1.85
C ILE A 508 40.04 -24.13 2.07
N ALA A 509 40.52 -23.16 2.84
CA ALA A 509 41.95 -23.00 3.08
C ALA A 509 42.60 -24.22 3.76
N SER A 510 41.90 -24.93 4.65
CA SER A 510 42.41 -26.15 5.29
C SER A 510 42.79 -27.24 4.29
N TYR A 511 41.94 -27.49 3.30
CA TYR A 511 42.14 -28.55 2.29
C TYR A 511 43.37 -28.32 1.38
N PHE A 512 43.93 -27.12 1.38
CA PHE A 512 45.04 -26.72 0.52
C PHE A 512 46.30 -26.30 1.27
N GLY A 513 46.15 -25.70 2.45
CA GLY A 513 47.25 -25.12 3.21
C GLY A 513 47.63 -25.89 4.46
N ALA A 514 46.72 -26.70 5.02
CA ALA A 514 46.92 -27.42 6.27
C ALA A 514 46.05 -28.69 6.35
N PRO A 515 46.22 -29.66 5.44
CA PRO A 515 45.38 -30.87 5.38
C PRO A 515 45.46 -31.73 6.66
N GLU A 516 46.52 -31.59 7.45
CA GLU A 516 46.69 -32.22 8.76
C GLU A 516 45.62 -31.82 9.80
N LEU A 517 44.89 -30.71 9.56
CA LEU A 517 43.77 -30.28 10.39
C LEU A 517 42.50 -31.13 10.21
N GLY A 518 42.44 -31.95 9.15
CA GLY A 518 41.26 -32.75 8.82
C GLY A 518 40.03 -31.86 8.58
N ALA A 519 38.96 -32.10 9.34
CA ALA A 519 37.69 -31.39 9.20
C ALA A 519 37.64 -30.01 9.90
N LYS A 520 38.75 -29.54 10.47
CA LYS A 520 38.82 -28.24 11.16
C LYS A 520 39.15 -27.11 10.17
N ALA A 521 38.63 -25.91 10.42
CA ALA A 521 38.93 -24.75 9.61
C ALA A 521 40.37 -24.24 9.79
N PHE A 522 40.86 -23.47 8.81
CA PHE A 522 42.27 -23.10 8.71
C PHE A 522 42.70 -22.22 9.88
N SER A 523 41.79 -21.34 10.34
CA SER A 523 41.94 -20.49 11.52
C SER A 523 42.20 -21.25 12.83
N SER A 524 41.91 -22.55 12.90
CA SER A 524 42.14 -23.36 14.11
C SER A 524 43.63 -23.56 14.46
N GLN A 525 44.55 -23.20 13.55
CA GLN A 525 45.99 -23.16 13.79
C GLN A 525 46.43 -21.99 14.69
N TYR A 526 45.57 -20.99 14.84
CA TYR A 526 45.85 -19.77 15.60
C TYR A 526 45.15 -19.86 16.96
N ASP A 527 45.82 -19.43 18.04
CA ASP A 527 45.27 -19.45 19.40
C ASP A 527 44.28 -18.28 19.63
N LEU A 528 43.29 -18.14 18.74
CA LEU A 528 42.26 -17.09 18.82
C LEU A 528 41.45 -17.20 20.11
N TYR A 529 41.20 -18.42 20.60
CA TYR A 529 40.50 -18.65 21.87
C TYR A 529 41.07 -17.80 23.00
N LYS A 530 42.39 -17.92 23.20
CA LYS A 530 43.07 -17.24 24.29
C LYS A 530 43.12 -15.74 24.07
N VAL A 531 43.42 -15.32 22.83
CA VAL A 531 43.59 -13.90 22.51
C VAL A 531 42.28 -13.13 22.59
N ILE A 532 41.15 -13.71 22.16
CA ILE A 532 39.81 -13.13 22.31
C ILE A 532 39.49 -12.96 23.79
N LYS A 533 39.77 -13.99 24.61
CA LYS A 533 39.54 -13.93 26.05
C LYS A 533 40.39 -12.85 26.71
N ASP A 534 41.68 -12.79 26.40
CA ASP A 534 42.61 -11.82 26.96
C ASP A 534 42.19 -10.40 26.58
N ASP A 535 41.84 -10.15 25.31
CA ASP A 535 41.32 -8.86 24.84
C ASP A 535 40.04 -8.45 25.60
N LEU A 536 39.06 -9.35 25.72
CA LEU A 536 37.80 -9.08 26.42
C LEU A 536 38.01 -8.84 27.92
N ASP A 537 38.84 -9.66 28.58
CA ASP A 537 39.16 -9.52 30.00
C ASP A 537 39.89 -8.19 30.26
N ASN A 538 40.86 -7.83 29.42
CA ASN A 538 41.57 -6.56 29.51
C ASN A 538 40.63 -5.37 29.32
N TYR A 539 39.68 -5.47 28.39
CA TYR A 539 38.73 -4.38 28.12
C TYR A 539 37.73 -4.19 29.27
N ILE A 540 37.10 -5.27 29.74
CA ILE A 540 36.01 -5.20 30.75
C ILE A 540 36.57 -5.05 32.17
N PHE A 541 37.62 -5.81 32.51
CA PHE A 541 38.13 -5.91 33.88
C PHE A 541 39.47 -5.21 34.09
N GLY A 542 40.24 -4.93 33.03
CA GLY A 542 41.58 -4.37 33.16
C GLY A 542 42.47 -5.22 34.07
N ASP A 543 43.23 -4.58 34.96
CA ASP A 543 44.17 -5.25 35.87
C ASP A 543 43.53 -5.83 37.15
N MET A 544 42.20 -5.94 37.21
CA MET A 544 41.49 -6.43 38.40
C MET A 544 41.93 -7.84 38.81
N LYS A 545 42.45 -7.98 40.03
CA LYS A 545 42.88 -9.27 40.61
C LYS A 545 42.36 -9.44 42.03
N LEU A 546 41.88 -10.64 42.34
CA LEU A 546 41.56 -11.02 43.71
C LEU A 546 42.85 -11.33 44.48
N LYS A 547 43.01 -10.76 45.67
CA LYS A 547 44.18 -11.03 46.51
C LYS A 547 44.25 -12.50 46.93
N ARG A 548 45.46 -13.04 47.06
CA ARG A 548 45.70 -14.41 47.54
C ARG A 548 45.25 -14.52 49.00
N GLY A 549 44.41 -15.52 49.30
CA GLY A 549 43.88 -15.73 50.65
C GLY A 549 42.62 -14.90 51.00
N ALA A 550 41.94 -14.33 50.01
CA ALA A 550 40.72 -13.55 50.23
C ALA A 550 39.62 -14.33 51.00
N SER A 551 38.92 -13.64 51.91
CA SER A 551 37.79 -14.17 52.66
C SER A 551 36.59 -14.47 51.74
N THR A 552 35.57 -15.15 52.27
CA THR A 552 34.33 -15.40 51.52
C THR A 552 33.62 -14.10 51.16
N GLU A 553 33.55 -13.12 52.07
CA GLU A 553 32.96 -11.81 51.78
C GLU A 553 33.72 -11.06 50.69
N GLU A 554 35.06 -11.11 50.72
CA GLU A 554 35.91 -10.46 49.72
C GLU A 554 35.76 -11.09 48.34
N LYS A 555 35.57 -12.41 48.26
CA LYS A 555 35.25 -13.12 47.02
C LYS A 555 33.89 -12.69 46.46
N ILE A 556 32.88 -12.55 47.32
CA ILE A 556 31.54 -12.09 46.92
C ILE A 556 31.59 -10.64 46.42
N ALA A 557 32.30 -9.76 47.14
CA ALA A 557 32.47 -8.36 46.74
C ALA A 557 33.20 -8.23 45.39
N PHE A 558 34.27 -9.00 45.18
CA PHE A 558 35.00 -9.03 43.91
C PHE A 558 34.13 -9.56 42.76
N PHE A 559 33.33 -10.59 43.01
CA PHE A 559 32.38 -11.11 42.03
C PHE A 559 31.33 -10.05 41.66
N ASN A 560 30.72 -9.38 42.64
CA ASN A 560 29.74 -8.33 42.40
C ASN A 560 30.33 -7.14 41.61
N LEU A 561 31.59 -6.79 41.89
CA LEU A 561 32.31 -5.75 41.14
C LEU A 561 32.52 -6.17 39.67
N ARG A 562 32.91 -7.42 39.41
CA ARG A 562 33.00 -7.95 38.03
C ARG A 562 31.63 -7.92 37.34
N GLN A 563 30.56 -8.33 38.02
CA GLN A 563 29.20 -8.25 37.45
C GLN A 563 28.77 -6.81 37.16
N ALA A 564 29.20 -5.83 37.96
CA ALA A 564 28.98 -4.42 37.67
C ALA A 564 29.69 -3.99 36.37
N LYS A 565 30.97 -4.36 36.19
CA LYS A 565 31.71 -4.08 34.95
C LYS A 565 31.10 -4.71 33.70
N VAL A 566 30.57 -5.93 33.82
CA VAL A 566 29.83 -6.58 32.73
C VAL A 566 28.55 -5.81 32.39
N ARG A 567 27.85 -5.25 33.37
CA ARG A 567 26.67 -4.39 33.13
C ARG A 567 27.03 -3.06 32.46
N ASP A 568 28.14 -2.45 32.85
CA ASP A 568 28.66 -1.24 32.20
C ASP A 568 28.95 -1.52 30.71
N PHE A 569 29.64 -2.62 30.43
CA PHE A 569 29.93 -3.06 29.05
C PHE A 569 28.66 -3.31 28.22
N LYS A 570 27.65 -3.96 28.79
CA LYS A 570 26.35 -4.15 28.12
C LYS A 570 25.66 -2.83 27.81
N SER A 571 25.81 -1.84 28.68
CA SER A 571 25.27 -0.50 28.45
C SER A 571 25.97 0.18 27.27
N GLU A 572 27.30 0.02 27.11
CA GLU A 572 28.02 0.49 25.91
C GLU A 572 27.48 -0.14 24.62
N LEU A 573 27.20 -1.45 24.63
CA LEU A 573 26.59 -2.15 23.50
C LEU A 573 25.21 -1.58 23.16
N TYR A 574 24.38 -1.30 24.17
CA TYR A 574 23.05 -0.75 23.95
C TYR A 574 23.09 0.67 23.39
N GLU A 575 24.05 1.49 23.83
CA GLU A 575 24.24 2.83 23.26
C GLU A 575 24.74 2.74 21.81
N LEU A 576 25.59 1.76 21.47
CA LEU A 576 25.97 1.50 20.08
C LEU A 576 24.73 1.10 19.23
N ALA A 577 23.88 0.21 19.74
CA ALA A 577 22.66 -0.20 19.05
C ALA A 577 21.70 0.98 18.81
N LYS A 578 21.49 1.84 19.81
CA LYS A 578 20.67 3.05 19.69
C LYS A 578 21.25 4.05 18.68
N LYS A 579 22.58 4.21 18.67
CA LYS A 579 23.26 5.09 17.72
C LYS A 579 23.07 4.61 16.27
N LEU A 580 23.13 3.30 16.05
CA LEU A 580 22.94 2.69 14.73
C LEU A 580 21.50 2.78 14.25
N ASN A 581 20.53 2.54 15.15
CA ASN A 581 19.12 2.72 14.86
C ASN A 581 18.33 3.03 16.14
N PRO A 582 17.88 4.29 16.33
CA PRO A 582 17.17 4.69 17.54
C PRO A 582 15.73 4.16 17.62
N GLU A 583 15.17 3.65 16.51
CA GLU A 583 13.80 3.12 16.45
C GLU A 583 13.69 1.67 16.91
N ILE A 584 14.82 0.97 17.09
CA ILE A 584 14.86 -0.45 17.45
C ILE A 584 15.26 -0.59 18.92
N HIS A 585 14.59 -1.51 19.62
CA HIS A 585 14.99 -1.89 20.97
C HIS A 585 16.43 -2.45 20.92
N PRO A 586 17.39 -1.99 21.73
CA PRO A 586 18.81 -2.34 21.59
C PRO A 586 19.10 -3.85 21.48
N GLU A 587 18.37 -4.65 22.25
CA GLU A 587 18.43 -6.11 22.32
C GLU A 587 17.98 -6.80 21.03
N ALA A 588 17.20 -6.12 20.17
CA ALA A 588 16.74 -6.62 18.89
C ALA A 588 17.66 -6.23 17.72
N ASN A 589 18.73 -5.45 17.96
CA ASN A 589 19.68 -5.07 16.92
C ASN A 589 20.60 -6.25 16.58
N ALA A 590 20.36 -6.92 15.46
CA ALA A 590 21.04 -8.16 15.08
C ALA A 590 22.57 -8.02 14.98
N GLU A 591 23.10 -6.95 14.40
CA GLU A 591 24.57 -6.80 14.26
C GLU A 591 25.27 -6.55 15.61
N VAL A 592 24.58 -5.90 16.57
CA VAL A 592 25.10 -5.70 17.94
C VAL A 592 24.85 -6.92 18.82
N THR A 593 23.72 -7.61 18.62
CA THR A 593 23.37 -8.82 19.37
C THR A 593 24.22 -10.00 18.93
N ALA A 594 24.63 -10.12 17.66
CA ALA A 594 25.59 -11.13 17.19
C ALA A 594 26.94 -11.01 17.93
N PHE A 595 27.45 -9.78 18.09
CA PHE A 595 28.61 -9.49 18.94
C PHE A 595 28.42 -10.03 20.38
N ALA A 596 27.30 -9.67 21.03
CA ALA A 596 27.06 -10.04 22.43
C ALA A 596 26.81 -11.55 22.59
N SER A 597 26.17 -12.16 21.61
CA SER A 597 25.84 -13.57 21.54
C SER A 597 27.10 -14.41 21.42
N ASP A 598 27.89 -14.24 20.36
CA ASP A 598 28.96 -15.18 20.04
C ASP A 598 30.26 -14.87 20.78
N MET A 599 30.54 -13.59 21.08
CA MET A 599 31.79 -13.21 21.73
C MET A 599 31.70 -13.22 23.27
N MET A 600 30.55 -12.91 23.87
CA MET A 600 30.40 -12.99 25.34
C MET A 600 29.87 -14.34 25.81
N SER A 601 28.85 -14.89 25.13
CA SER A 601 28.19 -16.14 25.58
C SER A 601 29.03 -17.38 25.32
N SER A 602 30.03 -17.29 24.44
CA SER A 602 30.99 -18.37 24.24
C SER A 602 31.90 -18.59 25.45
N PHE A 603 31.97 -17.66 26.40
CA PHE A 603 32.66 -17.82 27.68
C PHE A 603 31.68 -18.13 28.81
N ARG A 604 32.18 -18.65 29.95
CA ARG A 604 31.32 -19.16 31.03
C ARG A 604 30.27 -18.11 31.44
N GLY A 605 29.00 -18.51 31.49
CA GLY A 605 27.90 -17.62 31.90
C GLY A 605 28.07 -17.02 33.31
N ALA A 606 28.84 -17.66 34.18
CA ALA A 606 29.21 -17.10 35.48
C ALA A 606 30.18 -15.90 35.40
N GLU A 607 30.88 -15.73 34.28
CA GLU A 607 31.86 -14.64 34.06
C GLU A 607 31.24 -13.44 33.33
N TYR A 608 30.36 -13.66 32.34
CA TYR A 608 29.80 -12.59 31.48
C TYR A 608 28.26 -12.58 31.38
N GLY A 609 27.57 -13.51 32.04
CA GLY A 609 26.10 -13.66 32.06
C GLY A 609 25.53 -14.42 30.86
N SER A 610 24.42 -15.16 31.04
CA SER A 610 23.73 -15.85 29.94
C SER A 610 23.03 -14.86 28.98
N GLN A 611 23.19 -15.03 27.67
CA GLN A 611 22.41 -14.29 26.66
C GLN A 611 21.45 -15.24 25.93
N VAL A 612 20.39 -14.69 25.33
CA VAL A 612 19.23 -15.44 24.80
C VAL A 612 19.38 -15.77 23.31
N PHE A 613 20.48 -15.33 22.67
CA PHE A 613 20.71 -15.49 21.23
C PHE A 613 22.01 -16.28 21.02
N GLY A 614 22.05 -17.14 20.00
CA GLY A 614 23.26 -17.84 19.54
C GLY A 614 23.25 -19.36 19.66
N HIS A 615 24.43 -19.94 19.46
CA HIS A 615 24.65 -21.39 19.50
C HIS A 615 24.41 -22.00 20.89
N GLU A 616 23.95 -23.27 20.92
CA GLU A 616 23.81 -24.04 22.16
C GLU A 616 25.14 -24.15 22.93
N ASP A 617 25.08 -24.28 24.27
CA ASP A 617 26.26 -24.51 25.14
C ASP A 617 27.17 -25.67 24.66
N SER A 618 26.58 -26.65 23.96
CA SER A 618 27.27 -27.78 23.36
C SER A 618 28.27 -27.36 22.27
N TYR A 619 27.96 -26.33 21.48
CA TYR A 619 28.78 -25.79 20.40
C TYR A 619 30.10 -25.21 20.92
N TRP A 620 30.04 -24.51 22.05
CA TRP A 620 31.20 -23.86 22.65
C TRP A 620 32.17 -24.83 23.35
N LYS A 621 31.88 -26.13 23.39
CA LYS A 621 32.82 -27.13 23.95
C LYS A 621 34.09 -27.25 23.12
N ASP A 622 34.00 -27.06 21.80
CA ASP A 622 35.19 -26.94 20.95
C ASP A 622 35.74 -25.51 21.05
N LYS A 623 37.03 -25.39 21.37
CA LYS A 623 37.70 -24.08 21.49
C LYS A 623 37.90 -23.42 20.14
N SER A 624 38.03 -24.20 19.07
CA SER A 624 38.24 -23.68 17.71
C SER A 624 37.02 -22.93 17.17
N ASN A 625 35.80 -23.32 17.56
CA ASN A 625 34.56 -22.66 17.16
C ASN A 625 34.53 -21.17 17.50
N ARG A 626 35.17 -20.75 18.60
CA ARG A 626 35.24 -19.31 18.96
C ARG A 626 36.10 -18.51 18.00
N GLY A 627 37.20 -19.10 17.55
CA GLY A 627 38.07 -18.45 16.56
C GLY A 627 37.38 -18.32 15.22
N MET A 628 36.66 -19.36 14.79
CA MET A 628 35.88 -19.37 13.56
C MET A 628 34.76 -18.31 13.59
N GLU A 629 33.95 -18.28 14.66
CA GLU A 629 32.89 -17.27 14.78
C GLU A 629 33.45 -15.85 14.86
N PHE A 630 34.56 -15.63 15.57
CA PHE A 630 35.20 -14.30 15.59
C PHE A 630 35.63 -13.87 14.18
N LEU A 631 36.12 -14.79 13.35
CA LEU A 631 36.49 -14.50 11.98
C LEU A 631 35.27 -14.07 11.14
N ALA A 632 34.17 -14.81 11.23
CA ALA A 632 32.95 -14.50 10.48
C ALA A 632 32.28 -13.21 10.97
N GLU A 633 32.17 -13.04 12.30
CA GLU A 633 31.58 -11.85 12.92
C GLU A 633 32.39 -10.58 12.67
N TYR A 634 33.73 -10.64 12.74
CA TYR A 634 34.54 -9.47 12.40
C TYR A 634 34.52 -9.16 10.90
N THR A 635 34.34 -10.15 10.03
CA THR A 635 34.10 -9.91 8.59
C THR A 635 32.76 -9.19 8.39
N GLN A 636 31.71 -9.66 9.05
CA GLN A 636 30.40 -9.01 9.04
C GLN A 636 30.47 -7.57 9.57
N ALA A 637 31.16 -7.36 10.70
CA ALA A 637 31.31 -6.06 11.36
C ALA A 637 31.96 -4.99 10.46
N GLN A 638 32.85 -5.38 9.54
CA GLN A 638 33.50 -4.46 8.61
C GLN A 638 32.54 -3.77 7.64
N MET A 639 31.32 -4.29 7.46
CA MET A 639 30.27 -3.62 6.70
C MET A 639 29.74 -2.36 7.38
N THR A 640 29.90 -2.25 8.71
CA THR A 640 29.40 -1.15 9.53
C THR A 640 30.56 -0.47 10.27
N PRO A 641 31.01 0.73 9.83
CA PRO A 641 32.18 1.40 10.40
C PRO A 641 32.16 1.53 11.93
N GLU A 642 30.98 1.81 12.52
CA GLU A 642 30.80 1.93 13.96
C GLU A 642 31.00 0.60 14.69
N ILE A 643 30.48 -0.50 14.13
CA ILE A 643 30.64 -1.84 14.72
C ILE A 643 32.08 -2.32 14.54
N LYS A 644 32.67 -2.11 13.36
CA LYS A 644 34.09 -2.37 13.12
C LYS A 644 34.96 -1.63 14.15
N ALA A 645 34.74 -0.33 14.34
CA ALA A 645 35.49 0.46 15.30
C ALA A 645 35.32 -0.04 16.74
N PHE A 646 34.14 -0.56 17.07
CA PHE A 646 33.89 -1.20 18.35
C PHE A 646 34.70 -2.50 18.51
N TYR A 647 34.72 -3.37 17.50
CA TYR A 647 35.59 -4.56 17.49
C TYR A 647 37.08 -4.19 17.57
N ASP A 648 37.53 -3.19 16.82
CA ASP A 648 38.94 -2.74 16.84
C ASP A 648 39.34 -2.24 18.24
N LYS A 649 38.40 -1.64 18.97
CA LYS A 649 38.59 -1.15 20.34
C LYS A 649 38.61 -2.29 21.36
N VAL A 650 37.68 -3.25 21.26
CA VAL A 650 37.52 -4.33 22.24
C VAL A 650 38.50 -5.48 22.00
N PHE A 651 38.83 -5.77 20.74
CA PHE A 651 39.61 -6.93 20.32
C PHE A 651 40.86 -6.60 19.50
N PRO A 652 41.73 -5.68 19.96
CA PRO A 652 42.82 -5.16 19.15
C PRO A 652 43.86 -6.22 18.74
N ASN A 653 44.06 -7.29 19.53
CA ASN A 653 45.01 -8.35 19.18
C ASN A 653 44.36 -9.45 18.35
N SER A 654 43.10 -9.78 18.64
CA SER A 654 42.33 -10.74 17.85
C SER A 654 42.14 -10.24 16.41
N VAL A 655 41.92 -8.93 16.22
CA VAL A 655 41.87 -8.30 14.88
C VAL A 655 43.21 -8.41 14.13
N LYS A 656 44.36 -8.34 14.83
CA LYS A 656 45.67 -8.57 14.17
C LYS A 656 45.79 -10.00 13.66
N ILE A 657 45.31 -10.97 14.44
CA ILE A 657 45.30 -12.39 14.05
C ILE A 657 44.33 -12.62 12.88
N TYR A 658 43.14 -12.01 12.91
CA TYR A 658 42.21 -12.02 11.77
C TYR A 658 42.89 -11.59 10.47
N ASN A 659 43.59 -10.45 10.49
CA ASN A 659 44.28 -9.95 9.31
C ASN A 659 45.40 -10.91 8.87
N LYS A 660 46.14 -11.49 9.82
CA LYS A 660 47.19 -12.46 9.54
C LYS A 660 46.65 -13.74 8.89
N ILE A 661 45.48 -14.22 9.34
CA ILE A 661 44.82 -15.40 8.78
C ILE A 661 44.49 -15.17 7.32
N PHE A 662 43.81 -14.07 6.96
CA PHE A 662 43.49 -13.81 5.56
C PHE A 662 44.72 -13.48 4.71
N GLU A 663 45.74 -12.84 5.29
CA GLU A 663 47.04 -12.69 4.63
C GLU A 663 47.63 -14.07 4.28
N ASP A 664 47.59 -15.03 5.19
CA ASP A 664 48.10 -16.38 4.96
C ASP A 664 47.25 -17.17 3.96
N ILE A 665 45.92 -17.10 4.06
CA ILE A 665 45.00 -17.74 3.10
C ILE A 665 45.23 -17.18 1.69
N SER A 666 45.33 -15.86 1.54
CA SER A 666 45.57 -15.23 0.23
C SER A 666 46.90 -15.65 -0.39
N LYS A 667 47.93 -15.89 0.42
CA LYS A 667 49.25 -16.39 -0.02
C LYS A 667 49.23 -17.84 -0.48
N LEU A 668 48.21 -18.64 -0.10
CA LEU A 668 48.07 -20.00 -0.60
C LEU A 668 47.82 -20.03 -2.11
N LYS A 669 47.34 -18.94 -2.72
CA LYS A 669 47.08 -18.82 -4.17
C LYS A 669 46.27 -20.02 -4.67
N LEU A 670 45.07 -20.14 -4.14
CA LEU A 670 44.17 -21.29 -4.36
C LEU A 670 43.58 -21.34 -5.77
N GLU A 671 43.77 -20.28 -6.56
CA GLU A 671 43.40 -20.25 -7.97
C GLU A 671 44.03 -21.41 -8.75
N ASN A 672 43.20 -22.16 -9.46
CA ASN A 672 43.63 -23.25 -10.35
C ASN A 672 44.39 -24.41 -9.68
N LYS A 673 44.37 -24.51 -8.35
CA LYS A 673 44.94 -25.66 -7.61
C LYS A 673 43.89 -26.75 -7.37
N LYS A 674 44.35 -28.00 -7.29
CA LYS A 674 43.59 -29.13 -6.73
C LYS A 674 43.88 -29.24 -5.23
N PRO A 675 42.91 -29.64 -4.39
CA PRO A 675 43.14 -29.81 -2.96
C PRO A 675 44.13 -30.94 -2.70
N ILE A 676 44.83 -30.85 -1.57
CA ILE A 676 45.81 -31.86 -1.16
C ILE A 676 45.08 -33.14 -0.72
N VAL A 677 43.97 -32.97 0.02
CA VAL A 677 43.02 -34.03 0.44
C VAL A 677 41.62 -33.39 0.49
N TRP A 678 40.56 -34.14 0.16
CA TRP A 678 39.15 -33.71 0.30
C TRP A 678 38.53 -34.24 1.59
#